data_AF-A0A8B6DDI0-F1
#
_entry.id   AF-A0A8B6DDI0-F1
#
_cell.length_a   1.000
_cell.length_b   1.000
_cell.length_c   1.000
_cell.angle_alpha   90.00
_cell.angle_beta   90.00
_cell.angle_gamma   90.00
#
_symmetry.space_group_name_H-M   'P 1'
#
loop_
_entity.id
_entity.type
_entity.pdbx_description
1 polymer ?
#
loop_
_entity_poly.entity_id
_entity_poly.type
_entity_poly.pdbx_seq_one_letter_code
_entity_poly.pdbx_strand_id
1 'polypeptide(L)'
;MLLKEELVVADGVFTWLQRDRYDEIVEKYINAIKGHNCASRSKADMMMRDDIVTQIPKANELLSKVFYSNRSALVHMHNMALNRAFFMSYILQRMNSTEDYSIQPNLHYLYMSVTADINANPYAINGSSIIFDKDVYYPNWLTNLDFNKTIPLFGVKGWRKDNTFAQGNFIREPNRRVVQVKDIGAGNNKNYTNERHKMNPWYQFWLPDLDKHEDKSNKFTYSIGIRYSNVTGKFIKEEFDVFNFFGPNLPSQNEKDNGKMPVRFTVPYFDCGKSNKWVVSAVSPIVDFFPRYSNYTHMRRQRFVGVAVMDIHFTKIDFNACGISPGNPGPSYLAGIARCKSNTGCKHLSGKGYKRGGYICHCKNKYVYPMDIQGPYNGKLIEQATNAEYANSFGCIRGDHYRVLPIVDQKAHVTVEFGVANINVRKKRSFDNRSKFDQMRFNRMIRIFRQKVSINKNNCNSVPASSLHLPGDAAYDVENQFKSQGSTALRLSHFLSLFLENIQATDNFGNLRGGGRLHQDHLFGEVLANVMADYRIISSGIFFEPYIFKNQDGTSKELFGPYAFKSEGVAKAIDMAGLPRKYIFENWYQNIKERWKTNTAKLEKYKMNQLVRSDVKGTSAVKFEYYPIAYFAPKYDDGMWSNPKFKCDRMVDNWVMTYSIPFFQRDYVAKKNIFAGVVTVDVPLDNLEINQCPQSFNVANAFKNTARCHISTECRKIPGYKYSRGAYRCDCKQGTEYQFADGKTFIEGSLVELEYEKKVRGLFSRQVICF
;
A
#
# COMPACT_ATOMS: atom_id res chain seq x y z
N MET A 1 -43.69 43.45 -44.10
CA MET A 1 -43.89 42.37 -43.10
C MET A 1 -42.67 41.46 -43.22
N LEU A 2 -41.66 41.70 -42.37
CA LEU A 2 -40.34 41.07 -42.46
C LEU A 2 -40.38 39.67 -41.84
N LEU A 3 -39.87 38.71 -42.59
CA LEU A 3 -39.63 37.31 -42.23
C LEU A 3 -38.72 37.23 -40.99
N LYS A 4 -39.15 36.50 -39.96
CA LYS A 4 -38.25 35.98 -38.93
C LYS A 4 -37.67 34.66 -39.45
N GLU A 5 -36.45 34.71 -39.96
CA GLU A 5 -35.61 33.52 -40.07
C GLU A 5 -35.28 33.04 -38.65
N GLU A 6 -35.86 31.91 -38.27
CA GLU A 6 -35.38 31.15 -37.12
C GLU A 6 -33.99 30.59 -37.47
N LEU A 7 -32.97 31.15 -36.83
CA LEU A 7 -31.62 30.60 -36.77
C LEU A 7 -31.70 29.19 -36.19
N VAL A 8 -31.73 28.18 -37.06
CA VAL A 8 -31.43 26.80 -36.71
C VAL A 8 -29.96 26.76 -36.31
N VAL A 9 -29.71 26.87 -35.01
CA VAL A 9 -28.40 26.55 -34.43
C VAL A 9 -28.15 25.08 -34.75
N ALA A 10 -27.18 24.81 -35.63
CA ALA A 10 -26.74 23.45 -35.91
C ALA A 10 -26.36 22.79 -34.58
N ASP A 11 -27.20 21.86 -34.12
CA ASP A 11 -26.94 21.09 -32.91
C ASP A 11 -25.60 20.35 -33.11
N GLY A 12 -24.56 20.82 -32.40
CA GLY A 12 -23.28 20.16 -32.40
C GLY A 12 -23.43 18.69 -32.00
N VAL A 13 -22.62 17.81 -32.59
CA VAL A 13 -22.68 16.34 -32.40
C VAL A 13 -22.67 15.90 -30.92
N PHE A 14 -22.16 16.76 -30.02
CA PHE A 14 -22.06 16.54 -28.57
C PHE A 14 -22.92 17.49 -27.71
N THR A 15 -23.97 18.13 -28.25
CA THR A 15 -24.83 19.06 -27.46
C THR A 15 -25.55 18.38 -26.29
N TRP A 16 -25.77 17.07 -26.36
CA TRP A 16 -26.34 16.29 -25.26
C TRP A 16 -25.41 16.17 -24.03
N LEU A 17 -24.09 16.33 -24.22
CA LEU A 17 -23.11 16.33 -23.14
C LEU A 17 -23.11 17.68 -22.41
N GLN A 18 -24.12 17.88 -21.57
CA GLN A 18 -24.23 19.05 -20.70
C GLN A 18 -23.05 19.13 -19.73
N ARG A 19 -22.64 20.36 -19.44
CA ARG A 19 -21.55 20.66 -18.49
C ARG A 19 -21.88 20.09 -17.11
N ASP A 20 -20.95 19.35 -16.53
CA ASP A 20 -21.12 18.72 -15.22
C ASP A 20 -20.04 19.12 -14.21
N ARG A 21 -20.17 18.63 -12.97
CA ARG A 21 -19.24 18.89 -11.86
C ARG A 21 -17.79 18.49 -12.13
N TYR A 22 -17.53 17.55 -13.05
CA TYR A 22 -16.17 17.21 -13.46
C TYR A 22 -15.59 18.29 -14.39
N ASP A 23 -16.37 18.86 -15.31
CA ASP A 23 -15.91 19.97 -16.17
C ASP A 23 -15.51 21.17 -15.31
N GLU A 24 -16.32 21.49 -14.29
CA GLU A 24 -16.03 22.55 -13.35
C GLU A 24 -14.64 22.40 -12.70
N ILE A 25 -14.28 21.19 -12.26
CA ILE A 25 -12.97 20.94 -11.64
C ILE A 25 -11.84 21.03 -12.67
N VAL A 26 -12.03 20.41 -13.84
CA VAL A 26 -11.00 20.37 -14.87
C VAL A 26 -10.67 21.78 -15.35
N GLU A 27 -11.68 22.59 -15.64
CA GLU A 27 -11.50 23.95 -16.11
C GLU A 27 -10.94 24.86 -15.02
N LYS A 28 -11.56 24.85 -13.82
CA LYS A 28 -11.19 25.76 -12.72
C LYS A 28 -9.79 25.47 -12.17
N TYR A 29 -9.37 24.21 -12.10
CA TYR A 29 -8.14 23.83 -11.42
C TYR A 29 -7.09 23.22 -12.35
N ILE A 30 -7.45 22.18 -13.12
CA ILE A 30 -6.47 21.40 -13.88
C ILE A 30 -5.92 22.18 -15.08
N ASN A 31 -6.79 22.88 -15.80
CA ASN A 31 -6.41 23.67 -16.97
C ASN A 31 -5.92 25.08 -16.59
N ALA A 32 -6.52 25.68 -15.57
CA ALA A 32 -6.20 27.05 -15.16
C ALA A 32 -4.87 27.19 -14.42
N ILE A 33 -4.44 26.18 -13.64
CA ILE A 33 -3.24 26.27 -12.80
C ILE A 33 -2.14 25.35 -13.34
N LYS A 34 -1.01 25.95 -13.67
CA LYS A 34 0.18 25.33 -14.24
C LYS A 34 1.44 25.81 -13.51
N GLY A 35 2.56 25.11 -13.71
CA GLY A 35 3.81 25.42 -13.02
C GLY A 35 4.33 26.86 -13.24
N HIS A 36 4.01 27.51 -14.37
CA HIS A 36 4.47 28.86 -14.66
C HIS A 36 3.59 29.96 -14.02
N ASN A 37 2.31 29.68 -13.72
CA ASN A 37 1.38 30.68 -13.20
C ASN A 37 1.08 30.51 -11.70
N CYS A 38 1.52 29.42 -11.08
CA CYS A 38 1.21 29.13 -9.68
C CYS A 38 1.80 30.16 -8.69
N ALA A 39 2.88 30.83 -9.05
CA ALA A 39 3.51 31.85 -8.20
C ALA A 39 2.61 33.08 -7.98
N SER A 40 1.78 33.47 -8.95
CA SER A 40 0.88 34.62 -8.86
C SER A 40 -0.48 34.31 -8.25
N ARG A 41 -0.92 33.03 -8.24
CA ARG A 41 -2.23 32.61 -7.73
C ARG A 41 -2.32 32.64 -6.20
N SER A 42 -3.52 32.85 -5.66
CA SER A 42 -3.75 32.83 -4.21
C SER A 42 -3.70 31.39 -3.66
N LYS A 43 -3.45 31.23 -2.35
CA LYS A 43 -3.42 29.91 -1.69
C LYS A 43 -4.75 29.16 -1.85
N ALA A 44 -5.88 29.88 -1.77
CA ALA A 44 -7.21 29.31 -1.92
C ALA A 44 -7.44 28.74 -3.34
N ASP A 45 -6.94 29.42 -4.38
CA ASP A 45 -7.06 28.92 -5.76
C ASP A 45 -6.26 27.63 -5.99
N MET A 46 -5.18 27.43 -5.22
CA MET A 46 -4.31 26.25 -5.31
C MET A 46 -4.71 25.11 -4.37
N MET A 47 -5.88 25.22 -3.74
CA MET A 47 -6.49 24.16 -2.94
C MET A 47 -7.82 23.79 -3.56
N MET A 48 -8.02 22.50 -3.81
CA MET A 48 -9.31 22.00 -4.25
C MET A 48 -10.24 21.78 -3.05
N ARG A 49 -11.49 21.42 -3.35
CA ARG A 49 -12.46 20.99 -2.34
C ARG A 49 -12.02 19.66 -1.70
N ASP A 50 -12.42 19.47 -0.45
CA ASP A 50 -12.16 18.27 0.36
C ASP A 50 -12.97 17.04 -0.12
N ASP A 51 -14.21 17.27 -0.56
CA ASP A 51 -15.19 16.27 -1.01
C ASP A 51 -14.90 15.62 -2.38
N ILE A 52 -13.78 15.96 -3.03
CA ILE A 52 -13.38 15.40 -4.32
C ILE A 52 -12.74 14.01 -4.17
N VAL A 53 -11.96 13.80 -3.11
CA VAL A 53 -11.29 12.51 -2.85
C VAL A 53 -12.12 11.72 -1.85
N THR A 54 -12.87 10.75 -2.37
CA THR A 54 -13.76 9.92 -1.55
C THR A 54 -13.05 8.71 -0.93
N GLN A 55 -13.58 8.23 0.20
CA GLN A 55 -13.11 7.04 0.91
C GLN A 55 -11.64 7.10 1.34
N ILE A 56 -11.23 8.22 1.93
CA ILE A 56 -9.90 8.37 2.53
C ILE A 56 -9.72 7.32 3.64
N PRO A 57 -8.63 6.54 3.64
CA PRO A 57 -8.39 5.54 4.67
C PRO A 57 -8.11 6.21 6.02
N LYS A 58 -8.84 5.79 7.06
CA LYS A 58 -8.60 6.18 8.44
C LYS A 58 -8.02 5.01 9.22
N ALA A 59 -7.07 5.28 10.11
CA ALA A 59 -6.34 4.25 10.84
C ALA A 59 -7.24 3.27 11.61
N ASN A 60 -8.30 3.76 12.24
CA ASN A 60 -9.28 2.96 13.00
C ASN A 60 -10.22 2.11 12.11
N GLU A 61 -10.45 2.51 10.85
CA GLU A 61 -11.30 1.78 9.90
C GLU A 61 -10.52 0.74 9.07
N LEU A 62 -9.19 0.69 9.18
CA LEU A 62 -8.33 -0.13 8.31
C LEU A 62 -8.61 -1.64 8.39
N LEU A 63 -9.07 -2.12 9.54
CA LEU A 63 -9.37 -3.54 9.80
C LEU A 63 -10.84 -3.90 9.51
N SER A 64 -11.76 -2.95 9.70
CA SER A 64 -13.20 -3.18 9.58
C SER A 64 -13.72 -2.93 8.16
N LYS A 65 -13.06 -2.06 7.40
CA LYS A 65 -13.51 -1.64 6.07
C LYS A 65 -12.81 -2.44 4.98
N VAL A 66 -13.60 -2.89 4.00
CA VAL A 66 -13.07 -3.48 2.77
C VAL A 66 -12.60 -2.34 1.87
N PHE A 67 -11.29 -2.26 1.65
CA PHE A 67 -10.71 -1.36 0.66
C PHE A 67 -10.67 -2.04 -0.70
N TYR A 68 -11.40 -1.47 -1.65
CA TYR A 68 -11.35 -1.91 -3.04
C TYR A 68 -9.98 -1.61 -3.65
N SER A 69 -9.67 -2.30 -4.76
CA SER A 69 -8.39 -2.18 -5.46
C SER A 69 -8.03 -0.73 -5.86
N ASN A 70 -9.02 0.12 -6.16
CA ASN A 70 -8.86 1.56 -6.46
C ASN A 70 -8.30 2.40 -5.29
N ARG A 71 -8.35 1.89 -4.06
CA ARG A 71 -7.94 2.60 -2.84
C ARG A 71 -6.73 1.98 -2.14
N SER A 72 -6.25 0.85 -2.65
CA SER A 72 -5.01 0.19 -2.17
C SER A 72 -3.80 1.14 -2.16
N ALA A 73 -3.69 2.04 -3.14
CA ALA A 73 -2.62 3.04 -3.20
C ALA A 73 -2.67 4.06 -2.05
N LEU A 74 -3.87 4.52 -1.67
CA LEU A 74 -4.04 5.45 -0.54
C LEU A 74 -3.76 4.77 0.80
N VAL A 75 -4.14 3.49 0.94
CA VAL A 75 -3.81 2.68 2.12
C VAL A 75 -2.30 2.47 2.22
N HIS A 76 -1.62 2.16 1.11
CA HIS A 76 -0.17 2.05 1.10
C HIS A 76 0.52 3.37 1.45
N MET A 77 0.02 4.49 0.93
CA MET A 77 0.52 5.83 1.24
C MET A 77 0.36 6.19 2.73
N HIS A 78 -0.78 5.84 3.33
CA HIS A 78 -1.02 5.96 4.77
C HIS A 78 0.01 5.16 5.58
N ASN A 79 0.17 3.87 5.26
CA ASN A 79 1.09 2.99 5.97
C ASN A 79 2.55 3.44 5.81
N MET A 80 2.94 3.95 4.64
CA MET A 80 4.29 4.48 4.41
C MET A 80 4.58 5.75 5.19
N ALA A 81 3.62 6.68 5.30
CA ALA A 81 3.78 7.88 6.12
C ALA A 81 3.98 7.51 7.61
N LEU A 82 3.16 6.59 8.10
CA LEU A 82 3.25 6.09 9.47
C LEU A 82 4.56 5.33 9.73
N ASN A 83 5.01 4.53 8.76
CA ASN A 83 6.30 3.82 8.81
C ASN A 83 7.47 4.78 9.01
N ARG A 84 7.53 5.86 8.21
CA ARG A 84 8.61 6.85 8.36
C ARG A 84 8.54 7.62 9.67
N ALA A 85 7.34 7.93 10.14
CA ALA A 85 7.13 8.54 11.45
C ALA A 85 7.60 7.63 12.60
N PHE A 86 7.30 6.33 12.55
CA PHE A 86 7.78 5.37 13.54
C PHE A 86 9.30 5.23 13.52
N PHE A 87 9.90 5.07 12.34
CA PHE A 87 11.35 4.98 12.21
C PHE A 87 12.05 6.21 12.83
N MET A 88 11.61 7.42 12.45
CA MET A 88 12.23 8.65 12.95
C MET A 88 11.99 8.85 14.44
N SER A 89 10.79 8.57 14.95
CA SER A 89 10.51 8.71 16.38
C SER A 89 11.32 7.72 17.23
N TYR A 90 11.47 6.48 16.73
CA TYR A 90 12.29 5.46 17.37
C TYR A 90 13.78 5.85 17.39
N ILE A 91 14.36 6.18 16.23
CA ILE A 91 15.81 6.36 16.15
C ILE A 91 16.31 7.60 16.88
N LEU A 92 15.54 8.70 16.85
CA LEU A 92 15.90 9.94 17.53
C LEU A 92 15.89 9.77 19.05
N GLN A 93 14.94 8.99 19.58
CA GLN A 93 14.85 8.70 21.02
C GLN A 93 15.81 7.59 21.46
N ARG A 94 16.10 6.61 20.60
CA ARG A 94 17.08 5.54 20.89
C ARG A 94 18.50 6.09 20.97
N MET A 95 18.86 6.98 20.06
CA MET A 95 20.18 7.64 19.99
C MET A 95 20.16 9.02 20.64
N ASN A 96 19.65 9.11 21.87
CA ASN A 96 19.48 10.38 22.57
C ASN A 96 20.72 10.82 23.38
N SER A 97 21.78 10.01 23.42
CA SER A 97 23.01 10.31 24.15
C SER A 97 23.96 11.21 23.35
N THR A 98 24.91 11.83 24.04
CA THR A 98 25.97 12.66 23.44
C THR A 98 26.91 11.84 22.56
N GLU A 99 27.18 10.59 22.94
CA GLU A 99 28.06 9.66 22.22
C GLU A 99 27.42 9.21 20.89
N ASP A 100 26.11 8.95 20.91
CA ASP A 100 25.36 8.48 19.75
C ASP A 100 25.10 9.57 18.70
N TYR A 101 25.36 10.85 19.01
CA TYR A 101 25.09 11.97 18.11
C TYR A 101 25.73 11.77 16.73
N SER A 102 26.98 11.29 16.70
CA SER A 102 27.71 11.06 15.45
C SER A 102 27.16 9.89 14.62
N ILE A 103 26.42 8.97 15.26
CA ILE A 103 25.94 7.72 14.68
C ILE A 103 24.51 7.87 14.13
N GLN A 104 23.79 8.93 14.51
CA GLN A 104 22.43 9.22 14.04
C GLN A 104 22.30 9.24 12.50
N PRO A 105 21.07 9.10 11.95
CA PRO A 105 20.83 9.17 10.52
C PRO A 105 21.40 10.46 9.89
N ASN A 106 22.47 10.30 9.12
CA ASN A 106 23.16 11.40 8.46
C ASN A 106 22.35 11.98 7.28
N LEU A 107 22.88 13.02 6.64
CA LEU A 107 22.22 13.66 5.49
C LEU A 107 21.89 12.66 4.37
N HIS A 108 22.84 11.79 4.01
CA HIS A 108 22.62 10.82 2.94
C HIS A 108 21.55 9.80 3.30
N TYR A 109 21.49 9.35 4.56
CA TYR A 109 20.42 8.47 5.03
C TYR A 109 19.06 9.08 4.71
N LEU A 110 18.85 10.35 5.08
CA LEU A 110 17.58 11.05 4.85
C LEU A 110 17.25 11.18 3.35
N TYR A 111 18.22 11.58 2.53
CA TYR A 111 18.04 11.75 1.08
C TYR A 111 17.77 10.43 0.36
N MET A 112 18.52 9.40 0.70
CA MET A 112 18.41 8.07 0.09
C MET A 112 17.14 7.35 0.55
N SER A 113 16.74 7.52 1.81
CA SER A 113 15.48 6.98 2.36
C SER A 113 14.26 7.53 1.61
N VAL A 114 14.19 8.86 1.46
CA VAL A 114 13.13 9.54 0.69
C VAL A 114 13.14 9.13 -0.79
N THR A 115 14.32 8.92 -1.38
CA THR A 115 14.44 8.46 -2.77
C THR A 115 13.93 7.03 -2.94
N ALA A 116 14.28 6.14 -1.99
CA ALA A 116 13.87 4.75 -2.01
C ALA A 116 12.35 4.61 -1.90
N ASP A 117 11.68 5.44 -1.10
CA ASP A 117 10.22 5.48 -1.00
C ASP A 117 9.53 5.68 -2.36
N ILE A 118 10.09 6.57 -3.19
CA ILE A 118 9.52 6.97 -4.48
C ILE A 118 9.88 5.97 -5.58
N ASN A 119 11.13 5.48 -5.61
CA ASN A 119 11.60 4.57 -6.66
C ASN A 119 11.01 3.15 -6.51
N ALA A 120 10.85 2.67 -5.29
CA ALA A 120 10.20 1.37 -5.04
C ALA A 120 8.69 1.40 -5.36
N ASN A 121 8.08 2.58 -5.44
CA ASN A 121 6.64 2.75 -5.66
C ASN A 121 6.32 3.52 -6.96
N PRO A 122 6.55 2.92 -8.14
CA PRO A 122 6.34 3.60 -9.43
C PRO A 122 4.90 4.04 -9.69
N TYR A 123 3.89 3.40 -9.09
CA TYR A 123 2.48 3.70 -9.35
C TYR A 123 1.80 4.45 -8.21
N ALA A 124 2.13 4.13 -6.94
CA ALA A 124 1.44 4.63 -5.76
C ALA A 124 2.01 5.95 -5.19
N ILE A 125 3.34 6.05 -5.01
CA ILE A 125 3.97 7.20 -4.34
C ILE A 125 4.79 8.00 -5.35
N ASN A 126 4.56 9.31 -5.39
CA ASN A 126 5.20 10.23 -6.32
C ASN A 126 6.11 11.24 -5.63
N GLY A 127 5.91 11.48 -4.33
CA GLY A 127 6.82 12.24 -3.49
C GLY A 127 6.88 11.65 -2.09
N SER A 128 8.00 11.87 -1.41
CA SER A 128 8.22 11.52 -0.01
C SER A 128 8.98 12.69 0.62
N SER A 129 8.68 13.01 1.87
CA SER A 129 9.35 14.09 2.59
C SER A 129 9.48 13.79 4.08
N ILE A 130 10.57 14.25 4.66
CA ILE A 130 10.79 14.29 6.11
C ILE A 130 11.13 15.72 6.45
N ILE A 131 10.27 16.38 7.21
CA ILE A 131 10.31 17.84 7.40
C ILE A 131 10.27 18.12 8.90
N PHE A 132 11.21 18.93 9.37
CA PHE A 132 11.30 19.31 10.78
C PHE A 132 10.74 20.71 11.01
N ASP A 133 10.29 20.95 12.23
CA ASP A 133 9.87 22.26 12.69
C ASP A 133 11.04 23.25 12.80
N LYS A 134 10.72 24.53 12.95
CA LYS A 134 11.70 25.61 13.02
C LYS A 134 12.59 25.48 14.26
N ASP A 135 13.90 25.58 14.08
CA ASP A 135 14.91 25.57 15.15
C ASP A 135 14.90 24.29 16.01
N VAL A 136 14.45 23.15 15.47
CA VAL A 136 14.29 21.90 16.25
C VAL A 136 15.29 20.79 15.87
N TYR A 137 15.80 20.77 14.64
CA TYR A 137 16.66 19.68 14.16
C TYR A 137 18.14 19.92 14.51
N TYR A 138 18.79 18.89 15.10
CA TYR A 138 20.22 18.86 15.43
C TYR A 138 20.99 18.11 14.34
N PRO A 139 21.72 18.80 13.44
CA PRO A 139 22.36 18.17 12.29
C PRO A 139 23.70 17.54 12.66
N ASN A 140 23.79 16.22 12.75
CA ASN A 140 25.05 15.50 13.01
C ASN A 140 26.02 15.46 11.82
N TRP A 141 25.60 15.98 10.67
CA TRP A 141 26.33 15.95 9.41
C TRP A 141 26.92 17.32 9.01
N LEU A 142 26.70 18.39 9.79
CA LEU A 142 27.33 19.70 9.56
C LEU A 142 28.59 19.82 10.40
N THR A 143 29.75 20.05 9.77
CA THR A 143 31.03 20.18 10.50
C THR A 143 31.27 21.59 11.04
N ASN A 144 30.59 22.59 10.48
CA ASN A 144 30.73 24.01 10.84
C ASN A 144 29.70 24.49 11.88
N LEU A 145 29.02 23.57 12.56
CA LEU A 145 28.04 23.86 13.59
C LEU A 145 28.45 23.16 14.89
N ASP A 146 28.42 23.90 16.00
CA ASP A 146 28.73 23.33 17.30
C ASP A 146 27.71 22.28 17.74
N PHE A 147 28.17 21.33 18.56
CA PHE A 147 27.30 20.38 19.24
C PHE A 147 26.17 21.09 20.00
N ASN A 148 24.97 20.51 19.99
CA ASN A 148 23.77 21.05 20.65
C ASN A 148 23.21 22.37 20.06
N LYS A 149 23.61 22.75 18.84
CA LYS A 149 22.92 23.82 18.09
C LYS A 149 21.99 23.24 17.04
N THR A 150 20.84 23.89 16.88
CA THR A 150 19.85 23.54 15.85
C THR A 150 20.01 24.40 14.60
N ILE A 151 19.43 23.95 13.50
CA ILE A 151 19.32 24.71 12.25
C ILE A 151 17.90 25.26 12.06
N PRO A 152 17.76 26.43 11.40
CA PRO A 152 16.50 27.16 11.41
C PRO A 152 15.36 26.43 10.71
N LEU A 153 15.60 25.93 9.50
CA LEU A 153 14.62 25.15 8.74
C LEU A 153 15.35 24.00 8.10
N PHE A 154 14.78 22.81 8.13
CA PHE A 154 15.34 21.64 7.49
C PHE A 154 14.24 20.66 7.11
N GLY A 155 14.19 20.29 5.85
CA GLY A 155 13.26 19.26 5.40
C GLY A 155 13.69 18.68 4.08
N VAL A 156 13.83 17.37 4.01
CA VAL A 156 14.20 16.67 2.79
C VAL A 156 12.91 16.31 2.06
N LYS A 157 12.69 16.88 0.87
CA LYS A 157 11.57 16.50 -0.01
C LYS A 157 12.11 15.92 -1.31
N GLY A 158 11.64 14.73 -1.64
CA GLY A 158 11.85 14.06 -2.91
C GLY A 158 10.58 14.04 -3.74
N TRP A 159 10.70 14.19 -5.04
CA TRP A 159 9.60 13.98 -5.99
C TRP A 159 10.12 13.40 -7.30
N ARG A 160 9.25 12.65 -7.98
CA ARG A 160 9.59 12.06 -9.26
C ARG A 160 9.77 13.14 -10.34
N LYS A 161 10.93 13.13 -10.99
CA LYS A 161 11.29 14.02 -12.10
C LYS A 161 11.57 13.19 -13.34
N ASP A 162 10.50 12.79 -14.03
CA ASP A 162 10.61 12.05 -15.29
C ASP A 162 11.05 13.01 -16.40
N ASN A 163 12.37 13.09 -16.64
CA ASN A 163 12.90 13.88 -17.75
C ASN A 163 12.89 13.05 -19.04
N THR A 164 11.88 13.27 -19.88
CA THR A 164 11.75 12.65 -21.20
C THR A 164 12.90 13.02 -22.14
N PHE A 165 13.54 14.17 -21.93
CA PHE A 165 14.67 14.66 -22.74
C PHE A 165 16.04 14.29 -22.17
N ALA A 166 16.12 13.39 -21.20
CA ALA A 166 17.41 12.93 -20.70
C ALA A 166 18.17 12.15 -21.79
N GLN A 167 19.49 12.38 -21.92
CA GLN A 167 20.35 11.73 -22.93
C GLN A 167 20.27 10.18 -22.93
N GLY A 168 19.95 9.55 -21.78
CA GLY A 168 19.78 8.11 -21.68
C GLY A 168 18.36 7.58 -21.94
N ASN A 169 17.45 8.41 -22.41
CA ASN A 169 16.05 8.06 -22.69
C ASN A 169 15.72 8.28 -24.16
N PHE A 170 16.16 7.35 -25.01
CA PHE A 170 15.99 7.45 -26.46
C PHE A 170 14.52 7.46 -26.91
N ILE A 171 13.65 6.75 -26.17
CA ILE A 171 12.20 6.65 -26.47
C ILE A 171 11.45 7.94 -26.10
N ARG A 172 12.08 8.84 -25.32
CA ARG A 172 11.49 10.09 -24.82
C ARG A 172 10.19 9.89 -24.02
N GLU A 173 10.06 8.74 -23.36
CA GLU A 173 8.91 8.38 -22.52
C GLU A 173 9.24 8.46 -21.02
N PRO A 174 8.27 8.75 -20.14
CA PRO A 174 8.51 8.83 -18.71
C PRO A 174 8.87 7.45 -18.13
N ASN A 175 10.17 7.23 -17.88
CA ASN A 175 10.70 5.96 -17.40
C ASN A 175 10.49 5.70 -15.90
N ARG A 176 10.14 6.72 -15.10
CA ARG A 176 9.86 6.61 -13.65
C ARG A 176 11.05 6.20 -12.78
N ARG A 177 12.28 6.47 -13.24
CA ARG A 177 13.52 6.07 -12.55
C ARG A 177 14.34 7.23 -12.01
N VAL A 178 13.86 8.46 -12.17
CA VAL A 178 14.58 9.68 -11.78
C VAL A 178 13.82 10.43 -10.70
N VAL A 179 14.47 10.66 -9.58
CA VAL A 179 13.93 11.42 -8.44
C VAL A 179 14.77 12.68 -8.25
N GLN A 180 14.09 13.80 -8.04
CA GLN A 180 14.72 15.02 -7.57
C GLN A 180 14.51 15.14 -6.07
N VAL A 181 15.60 15.32 -5.32
CA VAL A 181 15.57 15.50 -3.87
C VAL A 181 16.18 16.85 -3.54
N LYS A 182 15.52 17.62 -2.68
CA LYS A 182 15.97 18.93 -2.26
C LYS A 182 15.65 19.17 -0.79
N ASP A 183 16.56 19.85 -0.09
CA ASP A 183 16.23 20.50 1.18
C ASP A 183 15.29 21.70 0.96
N ILE A 184 14.03 21.57 1.36
CA ILE A 184 13.02 22.62 1.22
C ILE A 184 13.23 23.78 2.20
N GLY A 185 14.06 23.59 3.24
CA GLY A 185 14.51 24.66 4.13
C GLY A 185 15.64 25.50 3.53
N ALA A 186 16.11 25.18 2.31
CA ALA A 186 17.20 25.87 1.63
C ALA A 186 16.80 26.48 0.27
N GLY A 187 17.33 27.68 0.00
CA GLY A 187 17.10 28.43 -1.23
C GLY A 187 15.82 29.27 -1.24
N ASN A 188 15.35 29.61 -2.45
CA ASN A 188 14.16 30.44 -2.62
C ASN A 188 12.90 29.73 -2.09
N ASN A 189 11.99 30.49 -1.47
CA ASN A 189 10.76 29.99 -0.83
C ASN A 189 11.01 28.97 0.30
N LYS A 190 12.10 29.15 1.06
CA LYS A 190 12.50 28.28 2.18
C LYS A 190 11.54 28.23 3.37
N ASN A 191 10.72 29.25 3.56
CA ASN A 191 9.93 29.39 4.78
C ASN A 191 8.60 28.62 4.72
N TYR A 192 8.67 27.29 4.83
CA TYR A 192 7.50 26.41 4.86
C TYR A 192 6.76 26.41 6.20
N THR A 193 7.16 27.23 7.18
CA THR A 193 6.44 27.38 8.46
C THR A 193 5.49 28.57 8.44
N ASN A 194 5.69 29.53 7.53
CA ASN A 194 4.79 30.67 7.36
C ASN A 194 3.46 30.21 6.73
N GLU A 195 2.33 30.68 7.26
CA GLU A 195 1.00 30.38 6.73
C GLU A 195 0.75 30.93 5.34
N ARG A 196 1.41 32.05 5.00
CA ARG A 196 1.41 32.65 3.66
C ARG A 196 2.17 31.80 2.65
N HIS A 197 2.94 30.81 3.12
CA HIS A 197 3.55 29.84 2.22
C HIS A 197 2.44 29.04 1.54
N LYS A 198 2.53 28.98 0.21
CA LYS A 198 1.48 28.46 -0.64
C LYS A 198 1.42 26.91 -0.64
N MET A 199 2.43 26.23 -0.11
CA MET A 199 2.70 24.81 -0.38
C MET A 199 2.71 23.87 0.82
N ASN A 200 2.16 24.29 1.96
CA ASN A 200 2.28 23.59 3.25
C ASN A 200 0.94 23.34 3.99
N PRO A 201 -0.13 22.82 3.34
CA PRO A 201 -1.38 22.52 4.06
C PRO A 201 -1.19 21.50 5.18
N TRP A 202 -0.13 20.71 5.12
CA TRP A 202 0.21 19.67 6.09
C TRP A 202 0.94 20.16 7.34
N TYR A 203 1.52 21.37 7.34
CA TYR A 203 2.35 21.85 8.46
C TYR A 203 1.50 22.08 9.72
N GLN A 204 0.38 22.79 9.56
CA GLN A 204 -0.57 23.12 10.64
C GLN A 204 -1.33 21.92 11.22
N PHE A 205 -1.09 20.69 10.74
CA PHE A 205 -1.76 19.52 11.30
C PHE A 205 -1.28 19.16 12.70
N TRP A 206 0.01 19.38 12.97
CA TRP A 206 0.66 19.08 14.26
C TRP A 206 1.76 20.07 14.65
N LEU A 207 2.20 20.93 13.73
CA LEU A 207 3.31 21.86 13.96
C LEU A 207 2.83 23.32 13.88
N PRO A 208 3.37 24.23 14.71
CA PRO A 208 4.30 23.95 15.81
C PRO A 208 3.58 23.38 17.04
N ASP A 209 4.20 22.39 17.71
CA ASP A 209 3.67 21.81 18.95
C ASP A 209 4.18 22.61 20.16
N LEU A 210 3.47 23.69 20.51
CA LEU A 210 3.82 24.57 21.64
C LEU A 210 3.07 24.20 22.93
N ASP A 211 1.89 23.57 22.84
CA ASP A 211 0.97 23.42 23.97
C ASP A 211 1.21 22.16 24.80
N LYS A 212 1.69 22.33 26.05
CA LYS A 212 2.04 21.21 26.95
C LYS A 212 0.85 20.38 27.43
N HIS A 213 -0.36 20.96 27.41
CA HIS A 213 -1.54 20.31 27.97
C HIS A 213 -2.01 19.09 27.17
N GLU A 214 -1.75 19.07 25.87
CA GLU A 214 -2.21 18.00 24.97
C GLU A 214 -1.22 16.82 24.84
N ASP A 215 -0.08 16.86 25.52
CA ASP A 215 0.95 15.82 25.39
C ASP A 215 0.46 14.42 25.77
N LYS A 216 -0.41 14.33 26.79
CA LYS A 216 -0.94 13.04 27.27
C LYS A 216 -1.99 12.46 26.34
N SER A 217 -2.72 13.30 25.61
CA SER A 217 -3.79 12.87 24.69
C SER A 217 -3.28 12.61 23.28
N ASN A 218 -2.25 13.34 22.85
CA ASN A 218 -1.79 13.36 21.46
C ASN A 218 -0.50 12.55 21.22
N LYS A 219 0.08 11.89 22.22
CA LYS A 219 1.31 11.09 22.05
C LYS A 219 1.13 9.74 22.71
N PHE A 220 1.48 8.67 21.98
CA PHE A 220 1.36 7.30 22.47
C PHE A 220 2.73 6.69 22.74
N THR A 221 2.86 5.93 23.82
CA THR A 221 4.09 5.22 24.16
C THR A 221 4.05 3.81 23.59
N TYR A 222 4.98 3.50 22.68
CA TYR A 222 5.15 2.17 22.11
C TYR A 222 6.28 1.44 22.84
N SER A 223 6.02 0.19 23.21
CA SER A 223 7.03 -0.73 23.74
C SER A 223 7.51 -1.67 22.64
N ILE A 224 8.82 -1.83 22.52
CA ILE A 224 9.46 -2.79 21.63
C ILE A 224 10.48 -3.63 22.39
N GLY A 225 10.75 -4.85 21.93
CA GLY A 225 11.80 -5.71 22.48
C GLY A 225 12.84 -6.06 21.43
N ILE A 226 14.13 -5.84 21.69
CA ILE A 226 15.22 -6.16 20.75
C ILE A 226 16.19 -7.17 21.37
N ARG A 227 16.64 -8.16 20.59
CA ARG A 227 17.76 -9.04 20.97
C ARG A 227 18.88 -8.96 19.96
N TYR A 228 20.07 -8.65 20.44
CA TYR A 228 21.28 -8.52 19.62
C TYR A 228 22.11 -9.80 19.62
N SER A 229 22.91 -9.97 18.58
CA SER A 229 23.92 -11.02 18.49
C SER A 229 25.27 -10.44 18.03
N ASN A 230 26.35 -10.92 18.64
CA ASN A 230 27.73 -10.60 18.24
C ASN A 230 28.42 -11.80 17.60
N VAL A 231 28.05 -13.01 18.01
CA VAL A 231 28.61 -14.27 17.52
C VAL A 231 27.49 -15.10 16.92
N THR A 232 27.80 -15.87 15.89
CA THR A 232 26.83 -16.75 15.25
C THR A 232 26.39 -17.85 16.22
N GLY A 233 25.08 -18.10 16.28
CA GLY A 233 24.46 -19.12 17.15
C GLY A 233 24.30 -18.72 18.62
N LYS A 234 24.65 -17.48 19.02
CA LYS A 234 24.49 -17.02 20.41
C LYS A 234 24.00 -15.57 20.51
N PHE A 235 22.95 -15.36 21.30
CA PHE A 235 22.49 -14.02 21.67
C PHE A 235 23.35 -13.41 22.78
N ILE A 236 23.46 -12.08 22.80
CA ILE A 236 24.18 -11.37 23.87
C ILE A 236 23.46 -11.55 25.21
N LYS A 237 22.13 -11.45 25.18
CA LYS A 237 21.23 -11.67 26.32
C LYS A 237 20.10 -12.61 25.89
N GLU A 238 19.66 -13.47 26.80
CA GLU A 238 18.49 -14.34 26.56
C GLU A 238 17.18 -13.55 26.59
N GLU A 239 17.13 -12.49 27.39
CA GLU A 239 15.98 -11.60 27.49
C GLU A 239 15.99 -10.52 26.40
N PHE A 240 14.80 -9.99 26.09
CA PHE A 240 14.66 -8.86 25.17
C PHE A 240 15.04 -7.56 25.88
N ASP A 241 15.86 -6.73 25.23
CA ASP A 241 16.07 -5.34 25.62
C ASP A 241 14.78 -4.56 25.30
N VAL A 242 14.01 -4.26 26.35
CA VAL A 242 12.74 -3.55 26.21
C VAL A 242 13.01 -2.05 26.14
N PHE A 243 12.56 -1.42 25.06
CA PHE A 243 12.68 0.02 24.86
C PHE A 243 11.30 0.63 24.64
N ASN A 244 11.01 1.68 25.41
CA ASN A 244 9.78 2.45 25.30
C ASN A 244 10.07 3.78 24.63
N PHE A 245 9.32 4.13 23.60
CA PHE A 245 9.47 5.40 22.90
C PHE A 245 8.11 6.02 22.59
N PHE A 246 8.08 7.35 22.51
CA PHE A 246 6.89 8.08 22.11
C PHE A 246 6.75 8.11 20.59
N GLY A 247 5.56 7.84 20.07
CA GLY A 247 5.27 7.88 18.64
C GLY A 247 3.94 8.56 18.32
N PRO A 248 3.52 8.47 17.05
CA PRO A 248 2.21 8.93 16.60
C PRO A 248 1.05 8.36 17.42
N ASN A 249 -0.06 9.09 17.46
CA ASN A 249 -1.28 8.70 18.15
C ASN A 249 -1.79 7.30 17.79
N LEU A 250 -2.34 6.58 18.77
CA LEU A 250 -3.06 5.34 18.54
C LEU A 250 -4.56 5.55 18.88
N PRO A 251 -5.42 5.75 17.87
CA PRO A 251 -6.82 6.10 18.10
C PRO A 251 -7.62 4.86 18.47
N SER A 252 -8.64 5.05 19.31
CA SER A 252 -9.65 4.02 19.57
C SER A 252 -10.50 3.77 18.31
N GLN A 253 -11.13 2.58 18.23
CA GLN A 253 -12.01 2.23 17.11
C GLN A 253 -13.16 3.22 16.91
N ASN A 254 -13.64 3.82 18.01
CA ASN A 254 -14.78 4.75 18.00
C ASN A 254 -14.39 6.23 17.82
N GLU A 255 -13.08 6.55 17.73
CA GLU A 255 -12.63 7.94 17.62
C GLU A 255 -13.05 8.54 16.27
N LYS A 256 -13.80 9.65 16.30
CA LYS A 256 -14.26 10.36 15.10
C LYS A 256 -13.45 11.61 14.80
N ASP A 257 -12.70 12.12 15.78
CA ASP A 257 -11.88 13.31 15.62
C ASP A 257 -10.69 13.02 14.69
N ASN A 258 -10.60 13.80 13.61
CA ASN A 258 -9.50 13.69 12.66
C ASN A 258 -8.18 14.21 13.24
N GLY A 259 -8.19 15.08 14.26
CA GLY A 259 -6.99 15.61 14.90
C GLY A 259 -6.18 14.56 15.65
N LYS A 260 -6.86 13.55 16.21
CA LYS A 260 -6.24 12.44 16.95
C LYS A 260 -5.81 11.26 16.09
N MET A 261 -6.03 11.33 14.78
CA MET A 261 -5.56 10.28 13.86
C MET A 261 -4.03 10.35 13.71
N PRO A 262 -3.32 9.21 13.64
CA PRO A 262 -1.87 9.18 13.46
C PRO A 262 -1.44 9.66 12.07
N VAL A 263 -2.36 9.58 11.12
CA VAL A 263 -2.17 10.01 9.75
C VAL A 263 -3.36 10.85 9.32
N ARG A 264 -3.07 12.01 8.74
CA ARG A 264 -4.05 12.93 8.18
C ARG A 264 -3.76 13.14 6.72
N PHE A 265 -4.82 13.18 5.91
CA PHE A 265 -4.72 13.50 4.50
C PHE A 265 -4.97 14.98 4.27
N THR A 266 -4.21 15.59 3.38
CA THR A 266 -4.47 16.96 2.93
C THR A 266 -5.60 16.98 1.92
N VAL A 267 -6.27 18.12 1.82
CA VAL A 267 -7.04 18.44 0.61
C VAL A 267 -6.10 18.45 -0.61
N PRO A 268 -6.58 18.15 -1.83
CA PRO A 268 -5.74 18.23 -3.01
C PRO A 268 -5.20 19.65 -3.19
N TYR A 269 -3.89 19.80 -3.32
CA TYR A 269 -3.25 21.11 -3.49
C TYR A 269 -2.19 21.08 -4.60
N PHE A 270 -1.85 22.25 -5.13
CA PHE A 270 -0.86 22.37 -6.19
C PHE A 270 0.56 22.60 -5.65
N ASP A 271 1.49 21.70 -5.97
CA ASP A 271 2.88 21.72 -5.49
C ASP A 271 3.79 22.59 -6.39
N CYS A 272 3.55 23.91 -6.36
CA CYS A 272 4.21 24.96 -7.15
C CYS A 272 5.74 25.06 -6.97
N GLY A 273 6.53 24.98 -8.04
CA GLY A 273 7.99 25.11 -7.98
C GLY A 273 8.73 23.86 -7.47
N LYS A 274 8.01 22.76 -7.22
CA LYS A 274 8.56 21.44 -6.90
C LYS A 274 8.12 20.44 -7.97
N SER A 275 7.07 19.65 -7.70
CA SER A 275 6.53 18.70 -8.69
C SER A 275 5.66 19.36 -9.77
N ASN A 276 5.21 20.61 -9.56
CA ASN A 276 4.35 21.37 -10.48
C ASN A 276 3.08 20.61 -10.88
N LYS A 277 2.52 19.83 -9.96
CA LYS A 277 1.34 18.99 -10.16
C LYS A 277 0.41 19.09 -8.96
N TRP A 278 -0.85 18.76 -9.19
CA TRP A 278 -1.84 18.54 -8.14
C TRP A 278 -1.50 17.25 -7.38
N VAL A 279 -1.41 17.37 -6.05
CA VAL A 279 -1.02 16.27 -5.15
C VAL A 279 -1.99 16.16 -3.98
N VAL A 280 -2.10 14.94 -3.46
CA VAL A 280 -2.72 14.63 -2.19
C VAL A 280 -1.65 14.04 -1.30
N SER A 281 -1.54 14.52 -0.06
CA SER A 281 -0.49 14.13 0.86
C SER A 281 -1.05 13.40 2.08
N ALA A 282 -0.42 12.31 2.50
CA ALA A 282 -0.63 11.67 3.79
C ALA A 282 0.51 12.09 4.71
N VAL A 283 0.16 12.54 5.90
CA VAL A 283 1.08 13.21 6.81
C VAL A 283 1.01 12.49 8.14
N SER A 284 2.15 12.20 8.76
CA SER A 284 2.23 11.60 10.10
C SER A 284 3.28 12.32 10.94
N PRO A 285 3.04 12.59 12.23
CA PRO A 285 3.95 13.38 13.05
C PRO A 285 5.14 12.55 13.57
N ILE A 286 6.28 13.21 13.77
CA ILE A 286 7.50 12.63 14.33
C ILE A 286 7.66 13.18 15.75
N VAL A 287 7.84 12.28 16.72
CA VAL A 287 7.98 12.65 18.14
C VAL A 287 9.42 12.48 18.60
N ASP A 288 9.92 13.47 19.34
CA ASP A 288 11.23 13.41 20.00
C ASP A 288 11.24 14.26 21.28
N PHE A 289 12.27 14.11 22.10
CA PHE A 289 12.54 14.97 23.24
C PHE A 289 13.16 16.29 22.79
N PHE A 290 12.57 17.40 23.19
CA PHE A 290 13.12 18.72 22.91
C PHE A 290 13.07 19.63 24.14
N PRO A 291 14.18 20.31 24.51
CA PRO A 291 15.54 20.17 23.96
C PRO A 291 16.16 18.79 24.26
N ARG A 292 16.92 18.22 23.32
CA ARG A 292 17.41 16.83 23.41
C ARG A 292 18.60 16.69 24.35
N TYR A 293 19.65 17.48 24.16
CA TYR A 293 20.92 17.37 24.89
C TYR A 293 20.97 18.26 26.14
N SER A 294 19.81 18.56 26.74
CA SER A 294 19.77 19.28 28.01
C SER A 294 20.13 18.34 29.16
N ASN A 295 21.03 18.78 30.05
CA ASN A 295 21.36 18.03 31.28
C ASN A 295 20.18 17.96 32.26
N TYR A 296 19.21 18.86 32.12
CA TYR A 296 18.02 18.91 32.96
C TYR A 296 16.91 18.06 32.35
N THR A 297 16.75 16.83 32.85
CA THR A 297 15.74 15.87 32.37
C THR A 297 14.31 16.40 32.48
N HIS A 298 14.00 17.19 33.52
CA HIS A 298 12.68 17.80 33.69
C HIS A 298 12.33 18.86 32.63
N MET A 299 13.34 19.41 31.92
CA MET A 299 13.13 20.31 30.79
C MET A 299 12.89 19.57 29.47
N ARG A 300 13.21 18.26 29.40
CA ARG A 300 13.00 17.46 28.19
C ARG A 300 11.52 17.12 28.09
N ARG A 301 10.83 17.80 27.17
CA ARG A 301 9.42 17.54 26.84
C ARG A 301 9.34 16.74 25.56
N GLN A 302 8.49 15.73 25.52
CA GLN A 302 8.13 15.05 24.28
C GLN A 302 7.33 16.01 23.38
N ARG A 303 7.85 16.35 22.21
CA ARG A 303 7.23 17.29 21.25
C ARG A 303 7.13 16.67 19.87
N PHE A 304 6.14 17.08 19.10
CA PHE A 304 6.17 16.87 17.66
C PHE A 304 7.27 17.76 17.07
N VAL A 305 8.34 17.12 16.61
CA VAL A 305 9.53 17.80 16.07
C VAL A 305 9.53 17.91 14.56
N GLY A 306 8.68 17.13 13.90
CA GLY A 306 8.60 17.06 12.45
C GLY A 306 7.41 16.24 11.96
N VAL A 307 7.33 16.09 10.64
CA VAL A 307 6.31 15.30 9.95
C VAL A 307 6.92 14.50 8.80
N ALA A 308 6.43 13.29 8.62
CA ALA A 308 6.65 12.48 7.43
C ALA A 308 5.47 12.67 6.45
N VAL A 309 5.78 13.01 5.19
CA VAL A 309 4.78 13.34 4.16
C VAL A 309 4.96 12.41 2.96
N MET A 310 3.89 11.72 2.55
CA MET A 310 3.85 10.92 1.33
C MET A 310 2.88 11.55 0.33
N ASP A 311 3.34 11.82 -0.90
CA ASP A 311 2.57 12.50 -1.94
C ASP A 311 2.17 11.52 -3.06
N ILE A 312 0.89 11.56 -3.47
CA ILE A 312 0.40 10.94 -4.70
C ILE A 312 -0.09 12.03 -5.66
N HIS A 313 0.12 11.84 -6.96
CA HIS A 313 -0.48 12.74 -7.95
C HIS A 313 -2.00 12.56 -7.99
N PHE A 314 -2.74 13.67 -7.88
CA PHE A 314 -4.20 13.70 -7.89
C PHE A 314 -4.78 12.99 -9.12
N THR A 315 -4.16 13.16 -10.29
CA THR A 315 -4.61 12.54 -11.55
C THR A 315 -4.58 11.01 -11.56
N LYS A 316 -3.88 10.38 -10.60
CA LYS A 316 -3.81 8.92 -10.45
C LYS A 316 -4.88 8.37 -9.51
N ILE A 317 -5.53 9.22 -8.71
CA ILE A 317 -6.58 8.79 -7.81
C ILE A 317 -7.86 8.60 -8.61
N ASP A 318 -8.41 7.39 -8.58
CA ASP A 318 -9.72 7.11 -9.18
C ASP A 318 -10.81 7.86 -8.40
N PHE A 319 -11.88 8.28 -9.09
CA PHE A 319 -13.08 8.80 -8.43
C PHE A 319 -14.30 7.97 -8.81
N ASN A 320 -15.31 7.94 -7.95
CA ASN A 320 -16.54 7.20 -8.19
C ASN A 320 -17.63 8.14 -8.71
N ALA A 321 -17.94 8.01 -10.00
CA ALA A 321 -18.97 8.79 -10.70
C ALA A 321 -20.42 8.36 -10.37
N CYS A 322 -20.61 7.19 -9.77
CA CYS A 322 -21.93 6.67 -9.45
C CYS A 322 -22.59 7.46 -8.31
N GLY A 323 -23.92 7.36 -8.19
CA GLY A 323 -24.67 7.97 -7.08
C GLY A 323 -24.21 7.48 -5.70
N ILE A 324 -24.66 8.18 -4.67
CA ILE A 324 -24.36 7.83 -3.27
C ILE A 324 -24.92 6.43 -2.99
N SER A 325 -24.06 5.56 -2.49
CA SER A 325 -24.37 4.15 -2.20
C SER A 325 -23.42 3.65 -1.11
N PRO A 326 -23.62 2.46 -0.52
CA PRO A 326 -22.65 1.88 0.41
C PRO A 326 -21.23 1.76 -0.18
N GLY A 327 -21.12 1.58 -1.51
CA GLY A 327 -19.85 1.58 -2.25
C GLY A 327 -19.33 2.97 -2.67
N ASN A 328 -20.10 4.03 -2.42
CA ASN A 328 -19.74 5.45 -2.60
C ASN A 328 -20.35 6.28 -1.47
N PRO A 329 -19.85 6.11 -0.22
CA PRO A 329 -20.39 6.87 0.90
C PRO A 329 -20.08 8.35 0.71
N GLY A 330 -21.04 9.21 1.07
CA GLY A 330 -20.85 10.65 1.08
C GLY A 330 -19.90 11.09 2.21
N PRO A 331 -19.30 12.29 2.11
CA PRO A 331 -19.46 13.29 1.05
C PRO A 331 -18.67 12.94 -0.22
N SER A 332 -19.29 13.14 -1.39
CA SER A 332 -18.69 12.92 -2.70
C SER A 332 -19.21 13.94 -3.70
N TYR A 333 -18.36 14.89 -4.10
CA TYR A 333 -18.74 15.94 -5.03
C TYR A 333 -19.00 15.41 -6.44
N LEU A 334 -18.35 14.31 -6.83
CA LEU A 334 -18.49 13.70 -8.16
C LEU A 334 -19.53 12.58 -8.20
N ALA A 335 -20.30 12.36 -7.13
CA ALA A 335 -21.33 11.33 -7.10
C ALA A 335 -22.53 11.70 -7.96
N GLY A 336 -22.90 10.84 -8.90
CA GLY A 336 -24.08 11.02 -9.76
C GLY A 336 -23.79 11.79 -11.05
N ILE A 337 -22.53 11.88 -11.48
CA ILE A 337 -22.18 12.39 -12.82
C ILE A 337 -22.22 11.30 -13.89
N ALA A 338 -22.36 10.03 -13.49
CA ALA A 338 -22.46 8.92 -14.44
C ALA A 338 -23.71 9.08 -15.32
N ARG A 339 -23.51 9.03 -16.64
CA ARG A 339 -24.56 9.18 -17.67
C ARG A 339 -25.28 7.85 -17.95
N CYS A 340 -25.58 7.11 -16.89
CA CYS A 340 -26.37 5.89 -17.01
C CYS A 340 -27.86 6.25 -17.20
N LYS A 341 -28.57 5.57 -18.11
CA LYS A 341 -30.02 5.74 -18.29
C LYS A 341 -30.81 5.31 -17.05
N SER A 342 -32.04 5.79 -16.91
CA SER A 342 -32.91 5.53 -15.74
C SER A 342 -33.19 4.04 -15.49
N ASN A 343 -33.21 3.21 -16.53
CA ASN A 343 -33.34 1.75 -16.50
C ASN A 343 -32.02 1.00 -16.21
N THR A 344 -30.88 1.72 -16.11
CA THR A 344 -29.55 1.16 -15.82
C THR A 344 -29.00 1.64 -14.47
N GLY A 345 -28.33 0.76 -13.74
CA GLY A 345 -27.56 1.04 -12.53
C GLY A 345 -26.09 1.30 -12.85
N CYS A 346 -25.39 2.01 -11.96
CA CYS A 346 -23.99 2.38 -12.14
C CYS A 346 -23.08 1.56 -11.23
N LYS A 347 -21.97 1.06 -11.78
CA LYS A 347 -20.87 0.45 -11.02
C LYS A 347 -19.53 1.06 -11.40
N HIS A 348 -18.74 1.45 -10.41
CA HIS A 348 -17.42 2.05 -10.63
C HIS A 348 -16.40 1.05 -11.18
N LEU A 349 -15.51 1.55 -12.05
CA LEU A 349 -14.33 0.84 -12.54
C LEU A 349 -13.06 1.42 -11.92
N SER A 350 -12.35 0.59 -11.15
CA SER A 350 -11.05 0.89 -10.56
C SER A 350 -9.92 0.94 -11.61
N GLY A 351 -8.87 1.72 -11.35
CA GLY A 351 -7.60 1.74 -12.09
C GLY A 351 -7.60 2.61 -13.36
N LYS A 352 -8.54 3.54 -13.50
CA LYS A 352 -8.65 4.44 -14.67
C LYS A 352 -8.01 5.81 -14.45
N GLY A 353 -7.56 6.10 -13.23
CA GLY A 353 -7.13 7.41 -12.76
C GLY A 353 -8.27 8.41 -12.71
N TYR A 354 -7.92 9.69 -12.66
CA TYR A 354 -8.87 10.79 -12.66
C TYR A 354 -9.35 11.11 -14.10
N LYS A 355 -10.06 10.16 -14.73
CA LYS A 355 -10.60 10.27 -16.09
C LYS A 355 -12.10 10.00 -16.12
N ARG A 356 -12.81 10.67 -17.02
CA ARG A 356 -14.22 10.36 -17.32
C ARG A 356 -14.42 8.95 -17.85
N GLY A 357 -15.63 8.43 -17.68
CA GLY A 357 -16.00 7.09 -18.13
C GLY A 357 -15.46 5.95 -17.26
N GLY A 358 -14.99 6.24 -16.05
CA GLY A 358 -14.54 5.27 -15.04
C GLY A 358 -15.67 4.48 -14.36
N TYR A 359 -16.70 4.10 -15.11
CA TYR A 359 -17.87 3.36 -14.63
C TYR A 359 -18.42 2.44 -15.72
N ILE A 360 -19.24 1.48 -15.32
CA ILE A 360 -20.09 0.67 -16.21
C ILE A 360 -21.54 0.84 -15.82
N CYS A 361 -22.42 0.90 -16.82
CA CYS A 361 -23.85 0.88 -16.62
C CYS A 361 -24.36 -0.54 -16.84
N HIS A 362 -24.99 -1.10 -15.82
CA HIS A 362 -25.64 -2.41 -15.89
C HIS A 362 -27.15 -2.28 -15.84
N CYS A 363 -27.93 -3.23 -16.35
CA CYS A 363 -29.38 -3.17 -16.20
C CYS A 363 -29.79 -3.22 -14.72
N LYS A 364 -30.80 -2.44 -14.34
CA LYS A 364 -31.44 -2.53 -13.02
C LYS A 364 -32.30 -3.80 -12.94
N ASN A 365 -32.66 -4.21 -11.73
CA ASN A 365 -33.64 -5.28 -11.50
C ASN A 365 -34.93 -4.94 -12.27
N LYS A 366 -35.58 -5.94 -12.88
CA LYS A 366 -36.72 -5.76 -13.82
C LYS A 366 -36.33 -5.31 -15.22
N TYR A 367 -35.04 -5.18 -15.53
CA TYR A 367 -34.58 -4.84 -16.87
C TYR A 367 -33.46 -5.78 -17.36
N VAL A 368 -33.47 -6.09 -18.66
CA VAL A 368 -32.53 -7.00 -19.33
C VAL A 368 -31.89 -6.28 -20.53
N TYR A 369 -30.67 -6.67 -20.90
CA TYR A 369 -30.02 -6.15 -22.11
C TYR A 369 -30.77 -6.62 -23.36
N PRO A 370 -30.83 -5.79 -24.42
CA PRO A 370 -31.29 -6.24 -25.73
C PRO A 370 -30.53 -7.48 -26.21
N MET A 371 -31.18 -8.36 -26.98
CA MET A 371 -30.58 -9.63 -27.43
C MET A 371 -29.29 -9.42 -28.24
N ASP A 372 -29.22 -8.33 -29.00
CA ASP A 372 -28.08 -8.01 -29.89
C ASP A 372 -26.86 -7.44 -29.15
N ILE A 373 -27.00 -7.03 -27.89
CA ILE A 373 -25.96 -6.33 -27.15
C ILE A 373 -25.46 -7.18 -25.99
N GLN A 374 -24.15 -7.46 -25.97
CA GLN A 374 -23.48 -7.99 -24.79
C GLN A 374 -23.18 -6.87 -23.80
N GLY A 375 -23.99 -6.78 -22.74
CA GLY A 375 -23.71 -5.90 -21.60
C GLY A 375 -22.48 -6.35 -20.80
N PRO A 376 -21.95 -5.50 -19.88
CA PRO A 376 -22.44 -4.18 -19.48
C PRO A 376 -21.92 -3.04 -20.35
N TYR A 377 -22.67 -1.94 -20.40
CA TYR A 377 -22.29 -0.74 -21.15
C TYR A 377 -21.10 -0.05 -20.48
N ASN A 378 -20.03 0.19 -21.25
CA ASN A 378 -18.83 0.85 -20.74
C ASN A 378 -19.03 2.36 -20.74
N GLY A 379 -18.83 3.00 -19.58
CA GLY A 379 -18.93 4.44 -19.42
C GLY A 379 -18.03 5.21 -20.39
N LYS A 380 -16.84 4.69 -20.74
CA LYS A 380 -15.99 5.33 -21.75
C LYS A 380 -16.69 5.48 -23.10
N LEU A 381 -17.46 4.49 -23.54
CA LEU A 381 -18.19 4.55 -24.80
C LEU A 381 -19.37 5.51 -24.70
N ILE A 382 -20.05 5.53 -23.56
CA ILE A 382 -21.16 6.47 -23.30
C ILE A 382 -20.66 7.92 -23.36
N GLU A 383 -19.53 8.24 -22.74
CA GLU A 383 -18.96 9.60 -22.76
C GLU A 383 -18.43 10.02 -24.14
N GLN A 384 -18.25 9.08 -25.07
CA GLN A 384 -17.79 9.33 -26.45
C GLN A 384 -18.93 9.28 -27.47
N ALA A 385 -20.13 8.87 -27.06
CA ALA A 385 -21.26 8.67 -27.95
C ALA A 385 -21.80 9.98 -28.51
N THR A 386 -22.31 9.94 -29.74
CA THR A 386 -23.08 11.03 -30.33
C THR A 386 -24.48 11.11 -29.72
N ASN A 387 -25.19 12.23 -29.92
CA ASN A 387 -26.56 12.38 -29.41
C ASN A 387 -27.50 11.26 -29.92
N ALA A 388 -27.44 10.95 -31.21
CA ALA A 388 -28.25 9.91 -31.83
C ALA A 388 -27.94 8.52 -31.26
N GLU A 389 -26.66 8.20 -31.07
CA GLU A 389 -26.24 6.94 -30.45
C GLU A 389 -26.71 6.84 -29.00
N TYR A 390 -26.55 7.89 -28.20
CA TYR A 390 -26.96 7.88 -26.79
C TYR A 390 -28.48 7.76 -26.63
N ALA A 391 -29.26 8.45 -27.46
CA ALA A 391 -30.72 8.39 -27.44
C ALA A 391 -31.22 6.97 -27.75
N ASN A 392 -30.69 6.33 -28.80
CA ASN A 392 -31.18 5.05 -29.30
C ASN A 392 -30.57 3.82 -28.60
N SER A 393 -29.35 3.92 -28.07
CA SER A 393 -28.62 2.78 -27.47
C SER A 393 -28.45 2.92 -25.94
N PHE A 394 -27.64 2.06 -25.30
CA PHE A 394 -27.35 2.10 -23.85
C PHE A 394 -28.55 1.92 -22.88
N GLY A 395 -29.73 1.53 -23.38
CA GLY A 395 -30.92 1.22 -22.58
C GLY A 395 -31.08 -0.27 -22.28
N CYS A 396 -31.95 -0.59 -21.33
CA CYS A 396 -32.39 -1.96 -21.03
C CYS A 396 -33.92 -2.09 -21.19
N ILE A 397 -34.37 -3.28 -21.57
CA ILE A 397 -35.78 -3.62 -21.83
C ILE A 397 -36.40 -4.19 -20.54
N ARG A 398 -37.68 -3.97 -20.28
CA ARG A 398 -38.36 -4.49 -19.07
C ARG A 398 -38.54 -6.02 -19.16
N GLY A 399 -38.26 -6.74 -18.07
CA GLY A 399 -38.50 -8.18 -17.90
C GLY A 399 -39.73 -8.44 -17.04
N ASP A 400 -40.48 -9.51 -17.34
CA ASP A 400 -41.86 -9.71 -16.88
C ASP A 400 -42.05 -10.85 -15.83
N HIS A 401 -41.01 -11.55 -15.34
CA HIS A 401 -41.18 -12.77 -14.52
C HIS A 401 -40.44 -12.75 -13.15
N TYR A 402 -41.08 -12.21 -12.10
CA TYR A 402 -40.50 -12.19 -10.72
C TYR A 402 -41.35 -12.98 -9.71
N ARG A 403 -40.71 -13.79 -8.85
CA ARG A 403 -41.36 -14.45 -7.70
C ARG A 403 -41.10 -13.63 -6.43
N VAL A 404 -42.16 -13.35 -5.67
CA VAL A 404 -42.05 -12.69 -4.35
C VAL A 404 -41.65 -13.73 -3.31
N LEU A 405 -40.64 -13.41 -2.48
CA LEU A 405 -40.28 -14.27 -1.35
C LEU A 405 -41.40 -14.25 -0.31
N PRO A 406 -41.90 -15.40 0.16
CA PRO A 406 -42.79 -15.43 1.32
C PRO A 406 -42.01 -14.96 2.56
N ILE A 407 -42.62 -14.06 3.34
CA ILE A 407 -42.09 -13.59 4.62
C ILE A 407 -42.11 -14.77 5.58
N VAL A 408 -40.94 -15.27 5.98
CA VAL A 408 -40.83 -16.32 7.00
C VAL A 408 -40.87 -15.65 8.36
N ASP A 409 -41.96 -15.83 9.10
CA ASP A 409 -42.13 -15.35 10.46
C ASP A 409 -41.10 -16.03 11.38
N GLN A 410 -40.31 -15.26 12.13
CA GLN A 410 -39.18 -15.73 12.94
C GLN A 410 -39.62 -16.39 14.26
N LYS A 411 -40.58 -17.32 14.21
CA LYS A 411 -41.04 -18.08 15.38
C LYS A 411 -40.90 -19.58 15.15
N ALA A 412 -39.66 -20.06 15.11
CA ALA A 412 -39.38 -21.47 15.38
C ALA A 412 -37.94 -21.60 15.87
N HIS A 413 -37.79 -21.74 17.19
CA HIS A 413 -36.55 -22.23 17.80
C HIS A 413 -36.37 -23.70 17.40
N VAL A 414 -35.40 -23.98 16.54
CA VAL A 414 -34.94 -25.34 16.26
C VAL A 414 -33.69 -25.58 17.08
N THR A 415 -33.80 -26.39 18.13
CA THR A 415 -32.67 -26.94 18.89
C THR A 415 -31.87 -27.88 18.00
N VAL A 416 -30.56 -27.62 17.88
CA VAL A 416 -29.63 -28.43 17.08
C VAL A 416 -28.83 -29.33 18.02
N GLU A 417 -29.16 -30.62 18.06
CA GLU A 417 -28.28 -31.63 18.63
C GLU A 417 -27.27 -32.13 17.57
N PHE A 418 -25.99 -32.14 17.93
CA PHE A 418 -24.90 -32.58 17.08
C PHE A 418 -24.73 -34.11 17.17
N GLY A 419 -25.43 -34.85 16.31
CA GLY A 419 -25.19 -36.28 16.06
C GLY A 419 -24.22 -36.50 14.89
N VAL A 420 -23.11 -37.19 15.13
CA VAL A 420 -22.15 -37.62 14.09
C VAL A 420 -22.63 -38.95 13.49
N ALA A 421 -23.20 -38.91 12.29
CA ALA A 421 -23.53 -40.12 11.52
C ALA A 421 -22.49 -40.36 10.42
N ASN A 422 -21.76 -41.48 10.51
CA ASN A 422 -20.94 -42.04 9.43
C ASN A 422 -21.87 -42.61 8.35
N ILE A 423 -21.91 -41.98 7.16
CA ILE A 423 -22.68 -42.49 6.02
C ILE A 423 -21.73 -42.85 4.88
N ASN A 424 -21.74 -44.13 4.53
CA ASN A 424 -21.16 -44.69 3.31
C ASN A 424 -21.92 -44.17 2.08
N VAL A 425 -21.31 -43.23 1.35
CA VAL A 425 -21.87 -42.69 0.11
C VAL A 425 -21.65 -43.69 -1.03
N ARG A 426 -22.71 -44.40 -1.43
CA ARG A 426 -22.76 -45.12 -2.73
C ARG A 426 -22.66 -44.09 -3.85
N LYS A 427 -21.56 -44.14 -4.61
CA LYS A 427 -21.33 -43.32 -5.82
C LYS A 427 -22.32 -43.72 -6.92
N LYS A 428 -23.45 -43.03 -7.04
CA LYS A 428 -24.15 -42.96 -8.34
C LYS A 428 -23.35 -42.03 -9.26
N ARG A 429 -22.67 -42.62 -10.25
CA ARG A 429 -22.09 -41.88 -11.38
C ARG A 429 -23.24 -41.38 -12.26
N SER A 430 -23.73 -40.18 -11.98
CA SER A 430 -24.44 -39.40 -12.99
C SER A 430 -23.37 -38.73 -13.86
N PHE A 431 -23.25 -39.20 -15.09
CA PHE A 431 -22.48 -38.53 -16.14
C PHE A 431 -23.28 -37.29 -16.58
N ASP A 432 -23.20 -36.22 -15.81
CA ASP A 432 -23.70 -34.92 -16.23
C ASP A 432 -22.51 -34.05 -16.65
N ASN A 433 -22.15 -34.16 -17.93
CA ASN A 433 -21.05 -33.44 -18.57
C ASN A 433 -21.34 -31.92 -18.73
N ARG A 434 -22.28 -31.37 -17.95
CA ARG A 434 -22.88 -30.04 -18.18
C ARG A 434 -22.56 -28.99 -17.13
N SER A 435 -21.98 -29.34 -15.97
CA SER A 435 -21.59 -28.34 -14.95
C SER A 435 -20.12 -27.91 -15.10
N LYS A 436 -19.83 -26.59 -15.05
CA LYS A 436 -18.45 -26.05 -15.03
C LYS A 436 -17.68 -26.39 -13.72
N PHE A 437 -18.31 -27.12 -12.81
CA PHE A 437 -17.79 -27.50 -11.50
C PHE A 437 -17.00 -28.81 -11.61
N ASP A 438 -15.78 -28.81 -11.08
CA ASP A 438 -14.89 -29.96 -11.09
C ASP A 438 -14.79 -30.58 -9.69
N GLN A 439 -15.38 -31.77 -9.53
CA GLN A 439 -15.40 -32.49 -8.26
C GLN A 439 -14.00 -32.92 -7.79
N MET A 440 -13.07 -33.25 -8.70
CA MET A 440 -11.70 -33.63 -8.32
C MET A 440 -10.95 -32.42 -7.78
N ARG A 441 -11.07 -31.27 -8.43
CA ARG A 441 -10.50 -30.00 -7.92
C ARG A 441 -11.13 -29.56 -6.61
N PHE A 442 -12.44 -29.73 -6.46
CA PHE A 442 -13.10 -29.46 -5.19
C PHE A 442 -12.55 -30.36 -4.06
N ASN A 443 -12.35 -31.65 -4.31
CA ASN A 443 -11.74 -32.55 -3.33
C ASN A 443 -10.30 -32.14 -2.97
N ARG A 444 -9.51 -31.66 -3.96
CA ARG A 444 -8.17 -31.11 -3.73
C ARG A 444 -8.22 -29.83 -2.87
N MET A 445 -9.14 -28.91 -3.16
CA MET A 445 -9.38 -27.72 -2.35
C MET A 445 -9.68 -28.08 -0.90
N ILE A 446 -10.58 -29.03 -0.66
CA ILE A 446 -10.93 -29.47 0.70
C ILE A 446 -9.72 -30.06 1.43
N ARG A 447 -8.83 -30.79 0.74
CA ARG A 447 -7.57 -31.27 1.35
C ARG A 447 -6.67 -30.12 1.80
N ILE A 448 -6.52 -29.08 0.99
CA ILE A 448 -5.74 -27.88 1.34
C ILE A 448 -6.32 -27.22 2.60
N PHE A 449 -7.65 -27.02 2.65
CA PHE A 449 -8.29 -26.44 3.83
C PHE A 449 -8.15 -27.32 5.08
N ARG A 450 -8.29 -28.64 4.93
CA ARG A 450 -8.09 -29.59 6.05
C ARG A 450 -6.66 -29.53 6.58
N GLN A 451 -5.67 -29.52 5.69
CA GLN A 451 -4.26 -29.39 6.07
C GLN A 451 -4.00 -28.07 6.82
N LYS A 452 -4.52 -26.96 6.30
CA LYS A 452 -4.42 -25.64 6.95
C LYS A 452 -4.99 -25.63 8.36
N VAL A 453 -6.16 -26.25 8.57
CA VAL A 453 -6.84 -26.32 9.88
C VAL A 453 -6.18 -27.35 10.81
N SER A 454 -5.61 -28.41 10.26
CA SER A 454 -4.97 -29.45 11.08
C SER A 454 -3.66 -29.00 11.72
N ILE A 455 -2.96 -28.02 11.14
CA ILE A 455 -1.64 -27.57 11.61
C ILE A 455 -1.80 -26.28 12.42
N ASN A 456 -1.39 -26.35 13.68
CA ASN A 456 -1.48 -25.30 14.68
C ASN A 456 -0.13 -25.16 15.41
N LYS A 457 0.02 -24.08 16.20
CA LYS A 457 1.21 -23.80 17.03
C LYS A 457 1.68 -25.00 17.87
N ASN A 458 0.75 -25.78 18.40
CA ASN A 458 1.06 -26.86 19.33
C ASN A 458 1.56 -28.15 18.65
N ASN A 459 1.19 -28.37 17.38
CA ASN A 459 1.50 -29.62 16.67
C ASN A 459 2.56 -29.45 15.59
N CYS A 460 2.92 -28.22 15.20
CA CYS A 460 3.82 -27.99 14.06
C CYS A 460 5.21 -28.63 14.20
N ASN A 461 5.66 -28.91 15.44
CA ASN A 461 6.94 -29.60 15.69
C ASN A 461 6.87 -31.13 15.52
N SER A 462 5.68 -31.74 15.60
CA SER A 462 5.52 -33.20 15.46
C SER A 462 5.21 -33.65 14.04
N VAL A 463 4.85 -32.72 13.14
CA VAL A 463 4.52 -33.03 11.74
C VAL A 463 5.78 -32.90 10.86
N PRO A 464 6.00 -33.79 9.87
CA PRO A 464 7.10 -33.66 8.91
C PRO A 464 7.13 -32.32 8.19
N ALA A 465 8.34 -31.81 7.90
CA ALA A 465 8.57 -30.52 7.25
C ALA A 465 7.80 -30.33 5.94
N SER A 466 7.58 -31.39 5.15
CA SER A 466 6.82 -31.34 3.89
C SER A 466 5.36 -30.94 4.08
N SER A 467 4.74 -31.32 5.19
CA SER A 467 3.36 -30.97 5.53
C SER A 467 3.20 -29.52 5.99
N LEU A 468 4.30 -28.87 6.40
CA LEU A 468 4.30 -27.44 6.74
C LEU A 468 4.23 -26.55 5.49
N HIS A 469 4.27 -27.13 4.30
CA HIS A 469 4.13 -26.42 3.03
C HIS A 469 2.80 -26.74 2.35
N LEU A 470 2.13 -25.70 1.86
CA LEU A 470 1.04 -25.83 0.91
C LEU A 470 1.57 -25.73 -0.52
N PRO A 471 0.84 -26.28 -1.51
CA PRO A 471 1.22 -26.13 -2.90
C PRO A 471 1.18 -24.66 -3.32
N GLY A 472 2.07 -24.24 -4.22
CA GLY A 472 2.22 -22.83 -4.62
C GLY A 472 0.96 -22.23 -5.26
N ASP A 473 0.14 -23.05 -5.94
CA ASP A 473 -1.12 -22.62 -6.54
C ASP A 473 -2.24 -22.30 -5.51
N ALA A 474 -2.01 -22.61 -4.22
CA ALA A 474 -2.84 -22.14 -3.12
C ALA A 474 -2.62 -20.65 -2.80
N ALA A 475 -1.46 -20.08 -3.21
CA ALA A 475 -1.13 -18.65 -3.08
C ALA A 475 -1.49 -17.84 -4.34
N TYR A 476 -2.46 -18.30 -5.13
CA TYR A 476 -2.82 -17.64 -6.38
C TYR A 476 -3.13 -16.14 -6.16
N ASP A 477 -2.60 -15.28 -7.04
CA ASP A 477 -2.81 -13.82 -7.06
C ASP A 477 -2.17 -13.04 -5.89
N VAL A 478 -1.28 -13.68 -5.10
CA VAL A 478 -0.54 -13.03 -4.00
C VAL A 478 0.25 -11.80 -4.48
N GLU A 479 0.83 -11.86 -5.68
CA GLU A 479 1.63 -10.79 -6.30
C GLU A 479 0.85 -9.49 -6.50
N ASN A 480 -0.44 -9.59 -6.86
CA ASN A 480 -1.28 -8.42 -7.09
C ASN A 480 -1.93 -7.94 -5.80
N GLN A 481 -2.45 -8.85 -4.97
CA GLN A 481 -3.17 -8.50 -3.75
C GLN A 481 -2.27 -7.88 -2.67
N PHE A 482 -1.02 -8.36 -2.55
CA PHE A 482 -0.06 -7.89 -1.56
C PHE A 482 1.10 -7.11 -2.18
N LYS A 483 0.88 -6.53 -3.36
CA LYS A 483 1.85 -5.67 -4.03
C LYS A 483 2.35 -4.55 -3.13
N SER A 484 1.46 -3.93 -2.36
CA SER A 484 1.81 -2.86 -1.40
C SER A 484 2.78 -3.33 -0.32
N GLN A 485 2.58 -4.54 0.23
CA GLN A 485 3.44 -5.08 1.29
C GLN A 485 4.79 -5.51 0.72
N GLY A 486 4.79 -6.14 -0.46
CA GLY A 486 6.05 -6.46 -1.16
C GLY A 486 6.82 -5.21 -1.59
N SER A 487 6.14 -4.12 -1.96
CA SER A 487 6.76 -2.82 -2.22
C SER A 487 7.49 -2.23 -1.01
N THR A 488 7.04 -2.53 0.22
CA THR A 488 7.74 -2.12 1.45
C THR A 488 9.11 -2.82 1.57
N ALA A 489 9.19 -4.11 1.22
CA ALA A 489 10.46 -4.83 1.12
C ALA A 489 11.35 -4.30 -0.01
N LEU A 490 10.75 -4.04 -1.19
CA LEU A 490 11.43 -3.42 -2.33
C LEU A 490 12.04 -2.06 -1.94
N ARG A 491 11.32 -1.25 -1.15
CA ARG A 491 11.84 0.03 -0.61
C ARG A 491 13.11 -0.15 0.20
N LEU A 492 13.19 -1.14 1.08
CA LEU A 492 14.42 -1.39 1.85
C LEU A 492 15.55 -1.89 0.94
N SER A 493 15.25 -2.75 -0.03
CA SER A 493 16.22 -3.18 -1.03
C SER A 493 16.80 -2.01 -1.83
N HIS A 494 15.95 -1.09 -2.29
CA HIS A 494 16.38 0.14 -2.96
C HIS A 494 17.21 1.04 -2.06
N PHE A 495 16.81 1.21 -0.80
CA PHE A 495 17.54 2.02 0.17
C PHE A 495 18.94 1.45 0.42
N LEU A 496 19.04 0.16 0.71
CA LEU A 496 20.31 -0.52 0.96
C LEU A 496 21.20 -0.52 -0.28
N SER A 497 20.66 -0.79 -1.47
CA SER A 497 21.44 -0.76 -2.71
C SER A 497 21.96 0.64 -3.01
N LEU A 498 21.12 1.67 -2.83
CA LEU A 498 21.52 3.06 -3.02
C LEU A 498 22.63 3.48 -2.02
N PHE A 499 22.50 3.10 -0.75
CA PHE A 499 23.47 3.43 0.30
C PHE A 499 24.80 2.70 0.11
N LEU A 500 24.76 1.37 -0.05
CA LEU A 500 25.96 0.52 -0.15
C LEU A 500 26.73 0.71 -1.45
N GLU A 501 26.06 1.15 -2.53
CA GLU A 501 26.74 1.41 -3.80
C GLU A 501 27.47 2.76 -3.86
N ASN A 502 27.06 3.75 -3.05
CA ASN A 502 27.47 5.15 -3.25
C ASN A 502 28.15 5.82 -2.05
N ILE A 503 28.13 5.20 -0.86
CA ILE A 503 28.71 5.80 0.35
C ILE A 503 29.90 4.99 0.83
N GLN A 504 31.03 5.67 1.05
CA GLN A 504 32.14 5.12 1.81
C GLN A 504 32.23 5.77 3.19
N ALA A 505 32.74 5.05 4.18
CA ALA A 505 32.76 5.45 5.59
C ALA A 505 33.71 6.62 5.92
N THR A 506 34.50 7.09 4.96
CA THR A 506 35.52 8.13 5.14
C THR A 506 35.23 9.37 4.30
N ASP A 507 34.14 9.36 3.53
CA ASP A 507 33.83 10.44 2.60
C ASP A 507 33.38 11.70 3.34
N ASN A 508 34.06 12.82 3.11
CA ASN A 508 33.65 14.13 3.58
C ASN A 508 33.50 15.08 2.39
N PHE A 509 32.43 15.88 2.39
CA PHE A 509 32.04 16.74 1.28
C PHE A 509 32.05 18.20 1.74
N GLY A 510 33.25 18.77 1.85
CA GLY A 510 33.46 20.12 2.38
C GLY A 510 32.90 20.24 3.81
N ASN A 511 31.85 21.06 3.97
CA ASN A 511 31.19 21.29 5.26
C ASN A 511 30.16 20.19 5.64
N LEU A 512 29.95 19.20 4.77
CA LEU A 512 28.99 18.12 4.96
C LEU A 512 29.75 16.81 5.22
N ARG A 513 29.52 16.21 6.38
CA ARG A 513 29.99 14.87 6.71
C ARG A 513 29.05 13.85 6.06
N GLY A 514 29.53 13.16 5.03
CA GLY A 514 28.70 12.24 4.24
C GLY A 514 28.94 10.75 4.52
N GLY A 515 30.16 10.39 4.91
CA GLY A 515 30.64 9.02 4.98
C GLY A 515 30.32 8.30 6.28
N GLY A 516 29.04 8.10 6.59
CA GLY A 516 28.63 7.30 7.76
C GLY A 516 28.47 5.82 7.42
N ARG A 517 28.82 4.91 8.34
CA ARG A 517 28.41 3.49 8.26
C ARG A 517 27.00 3.33 8.81
N LEU A 518 26.22 2.41 8.23
CA LEU A 518 24.91 2.05 8.77
C LEU A 518 25.08 1.37 10.13
N HIS A 519 24.46 1.93 11.16
CA HIS A 519 24.41 1.31 12.47
C HIS A 519 23.37 0.17 12.52
N GLN A 520 23.60 -0.82 13.39
CA GLN A 520 22.65 -1.93 13.56
C GLN A 520 21.25 -1.44 13.95
N ASP A 521 21.16 -0.40 14.80
CA ASP A 521 19.87 0.14 15.26
C ASP A 521 19.12 0.88 14.15
N HIS A 522 19.80 1.40 13.13
CA HIS A 522 19.12 1.91 11.93
C HIS A 522 18.37 0.77 11.25
N LEU A 523 19.02 -0.38 11.11
CA LEU A 523 18.46 -1.52 10.40
C LEU A 523 17.36 -2.21 11.22
N PHE A 524 17.52 -2.31 12.54
CA PHE A 524 16.45 -2.72 13.45
C PHE A 524 15.24 -1.76 13.41
N GLY A 525 15.49 -0.46 13.42
CA GLY A 525 14.43 0.55 13.31
C GLY A 525 13.64 0.42 12.00
N GLU A 526 14.31 0.17 10.88
CA GLU A 526 13.67 -0.02 9.57
C GLU A 526 12.76 -1.24 9.53
N VAL A 527 13.20 -2.40 10.06
CA VAL A 527 12.36 -3.62 10.09
C VAL A 527 11.21 -3.50 11.10
N LEU A 528 11.44 -2.88 12.25
CA LEU A 528 10.40 -2.61 13.25
C LEU A 528 9.33 -1.68 12.69
N ALA A 529 9.73 -0.60 12.00
CA ALA A 529 8.81 0.34 11.40
C ALA A 529 7.91 -0.31 10.33
N ASN A 530 8.43 -1.24 9.54
CA ASN A 530 7.63 -2.02 8.58
C ASN A 530 6.51 -2.81 9.27
N VAL A 531 6.87 -3.49 10.36
CA VAL A 531 5.94 -4.33 11.11
C VAL A 531 4.92 -3.48 11.85
N MET A 532 5.32 -2.38 12.50
CA MET A 532 4.42 -1.52 13.27
C MET A 532 3.44 -0.74 12.38
N ALA A 533 3.85 -0.31 11.19
CA ALA A 533 3.05 0.58 10.36
C ALA A 533 1.96 -0.11 9.53
N ASP A 534 2.15 -1.38 9.16
CA ASP A 534 1.16 -2.14 8.39
C ASP A 534 0.67 -3.35 9.19
N TYR A 535 -0.63 -3.42 9.46
CA TYR A 535 -1.25 -4.52 10.17
C TYR A 535 -1.21 -5.84 9.38
N ARG A 536 -1.09 -5.80 8.04
CA ARG A 536 -1.02 -6.99 7.17
C ARG A 536 0.37 -7.61 7.16
N ILE A 537 1.39 -6.88 7.59
CA ILE A 537 2.75 -7.40 7.76
C ILE A 537 2.87 -8.00 9.16
N ILE A 538 3.19 -9.29 9.23
CA ILE A 538 3.43 -9.98 10.51
C ILE A 538 4.91 -9.89 10.89
N SER A 539 5.79 -10.05 9.91
CA SER A 539 7.23 -9.98 10.10
C SER A 539 7.95 -9.41 8.89
N SER A 540 9.12 -8.82 9.13
CA SER A 540 10.00 -8.28 8.10
C SER A 540 11.45 -8.46 8.53
N GLY A 541 12.34 -8.76 7.59
CA GLY A 541 13.74 -8.98 7.87
C GLY A 541 14.66 -8.42 6.80
N ILE A 542 15.89 -8.11 7.22
CA ILE A 542 17.01 -7.82 6.32
C ILE A 542 18.07 -8.87 6.64
N PHE A 543 18.60 -9.55 5.63
CA PHE A 543 19.57 -10.63 5.78
C PHE A 543 20.78 -10.34 4.91
N PHE A 544 21.91 -10.02 5.53
CA PHE A 544 23.14 -9.74 4.79
C PHE A 544 23.80 -11.02 4.32
N GLU A 545 24.55 -10.93 3.23
CA GLU A 545 25.53 -11.95 2.85
C GLU A 545 26.69 -11.94 3.87
N PRO A 546 27.33 -13.09 4.14
CA PRO A 546 28.37 -13.15 5.15
C PRO A 546 29.49 -12.14 4.95
N TYR A 547 29.97 -11.55 6.04
CA TYR A 547 31.06 -10.55 6.06
C TYR A 547 30.80 -9.23 5.30
N ILE A 548 29.58 -9.00 4.79
CA ILE A 548 29.22 -7.75 4.13
C ILE A 548 28.94 -6.62 5.14
N PHE A 549 28.20 -6.93 6.22
CA PHE A 549 27.87 -5.93 7.23
C PHE A 549 29.07 -5.60 8.11
N LYS A 550 29.38 -4.31 8.21
CA LYS A 550 30.50 -3.79 9.03
C LYS A 550 29.96 -2.95 10.19
N ASN A 551 30.49 -3.20 11.37
CA ASN A 551 30.24 -2.38 12.55
C ASN A 551 30.86 -0.98 12.38
N GLN A 552 30.56 -0.09 13.34
CA GLN A 552 31.13 1.26 13.35
C GLN A 552 32.67 1.23 13.42
N ASP A 553 33.22 0.29 14.17
CA ASP A 553 34.67 0.06 14.30
C ASP A 553 35.32 -0.50 13.02
N GLY A 554 34.53 -0.82 11.99
CA GLY A 554 34.99 -1.39 10.73
C GLY A 554 35.15 -2.92 10.73
N THR A 555 34.95 -3.57 11.88
CA THR A 555 34.93 -5.04 12.00
C THR A 555 33.74 -5.62 11.21
N SER A 556 33.97 -6.71 10.48
CA SER A 556 32.94 -7.37 9.66
C SER A 556 32.27 -8.48 10.46
N LYS A 557 30.94 -8.51 10.49
CA LYS A 557 30.18 -9.60 11.14
C LYS A 557 30.06 -10.79 10.19
N GLU A 558 30.26 -12.02 10.70
CA GLU A 558 30.05 -13.25 9.90
C GLU A 558 28.62 -13.30 9.37
N LEU A 559 27.61 -13.10 10.23
CA LEU A 559 26.21 -12.99 9.83
C LEU A 559 25.58 -11.81 10.57
N PHE A 560 24.71 -11.09 9.87
CA PHE A 560 23.86 -10.07 10.47
C PHE A 560 22.50 -10.09 9.79
N GLY A 561 21.44 -10.25 10.58
CA GLY A 561 20.10 -10.44 10.05
C GLY A 561 19.00 -9.91 10.95
N PRO A 562 18.76 -8.59 11.03
CA PRO A 562 17.68 -8.05 11.85
C PRO A 562 16.33 -8.52 11.30
N TYR A 563 15.57 -9.19 12.16
CA TYR A 563 14.26 -9.77 11.87
C TYR A 563 13.25 -9.30 12.91
N ALA A 564 12.24 -8.55 12.48
CA ALA A 564 11.15 -8.06 13.31
C ALA A 564 9.87 -8.87 13.09
N PHE A 565 9.09 -9.06 14.15
CA PHE A 565 7.82 -9.78 14.14
C PHE A 565 6.85 -9.26 15.21
N LYS A 566 5.56 -9.51 15.03
CA LYS A 566 4.52 -9.23 16.03
C LYS A 566 4.30 -10.45 16.92
N SER A 567 4.41 -10.26 18.23
CA SER A 567 4.08 -11.25 19.24
C SER A 567 3.15 -10.59 20.27
N GLU A 568 1.93 -11.12 20.43
CA GLU A 568 0.97 -10.64 21.46
C GLU A 568 0.66 -9.14 21.37
N GLY A 569 0.65 -8.58 20.16
CA GLY A 569 0.39 -7.15 19.93
C GLY A 569 1.60 -6.23 20.11
N VAL A 570 2.74 -6.76 20.57
CA VAL A 570 4.01 -6.03 20.73
C VAL A 570 4.94 -6.37 19.56
N ALA A 571 5.63 -5.35 19.03
CA ALA A 571 6.66 -5.53 18.02
C ALA A 571 7.99 -5.94 18.70
N LYS A 572 8.54 -7.07 18.28
CA LYS A 572 9.83 -7.58 18.75
C LYS A 572 10.78 -7.72 17.56
N ALA A 573 12.07 -7.58 17.79
CA ALA A 573 13.09 -7.84 16.79
C ALA A 573 14.26 -8.62 17.37
N ILE A 574 14.86 -9.46 16.54
CA ILE A 574 16.04 -10.26 16.89
C ILE A 574 17.06 -10.18 15.77
N ASP A 575 18.33 -10.32 16.10
CA ASP A 575 19.35 -10.67 15.11
C ASP A 575 19.30 -12.18 14.86
N MET A 576 18.85 -12.58 13.67
CA MET A 576 18.68 -13.98 13.30
C MET A 576 20.02 -14.74 13.27
N ALA A 577 21.16 -14.04 13.25
CA ALA A 577 22.48 -14.65 13.42
C ALA A 577 22.66 -15.31 14.80
N GLY A 578 21.91 -14.91 15.82
CA GLY A 578 21.94 -15.53 17.16
C GLY A 578 21.22 -16.88 17.25
N LEU A 579 20.45 -17.28 16.23
CA LEU A 579 19.79 -18.59 16.20
C LEU A 579 20.77 -19.71 15.80
N PRO A 580 20.57 -20.95 16.29
CA PRO A 580 21.42 -22.08 15.93
C PRO A 580 21.32 -22.43 14.43
N ARG A 581 20.13 -22.22 13.84
CA ARG A 581 19.90 -22.41 12.41
C ARG A 581 20.22 -21.13 11.65
N LYS A 582 21.29 -21.15 10.85
CA LYS A 582 21.70 -20.02 10.00
C LYS A 582 20.69 -19.77 8.88
N TYR A 583 20.30 -18.52 8.66
CA TYR A 583 19.33 -18.14 7.62
C TYR A 583 19.81 -18.37 6.18
N ILE A 584 21.12 -18.47 5.96
CA ILE A 584 21.72 -18.73 4.64
C ILE A 584 21.31 -20.09 4.05
N PHE A 585 20.86 -21.02 4.89
CA PHE A 585 20.39 -22.34 4.49
C PHE A 585 18.89 -22.40 4.22
N GLU A 586 18.18 -21.28 4.36
CA GLU A 586 16.76 -21.23 3.99
C GLU A 586 16.58 -21.23 2.47
N ASN A 587 15.60 -21.99 1.97
CA ASN A 587 15.33 -22.11 0.54
C ASN A 587 15.09 -20.74 -0.13
N TRP A 588 14.38 -19.82 0.52
CA TRP A 588 14.12 -18.49 -0.03
C TRP A 588 15.41 -17.66 -0.21
N TYR A 589 16.41 -17.86 0.66
CA TYR A 589 17.69 -17.18 0.57
C TYR A 589 18.54 -17.77 -0.56
N GLN A 590 18.66 -19.10 -0.60
CA GLN A 590 19.43 -19.81 -1.62
C GLN A 590 18.88 -19.55 -3.02
N ASN A 591 17.56 -19.66 -3.22
CA ASN A 591 16.92 -19.42 -4.51
C ASN A 591 17.20 -18.01 -5.06
N ILE A 592 17.20 -16.99 -4.20
CA ILE A 592 17.53 -15.62 -4.61
C ILE A 592 19.01 -15.47 -4.90
N LYS A 593 19.87 -15.99 -4.02
CA LYS A 593 21.32 -15.92 -4.18
C LYS A 593 21.75 -16.56 -5.49
N GLU A 594 21.28 -17.77 -5.80
CA GLU A 594 21.59 -18.48 -7.04
C GLU A 594 21.11 -17.71 -8.27
N ARG A 595 19.89 -17.15 -8.23
CA ARG A 595 19.34 -16.35 -9.32
C ARG A 595 20.16 -15.09 -9.62
N TRP A 596 20.77 -14.48 -8.60
CA TRP A 596 21.44 -13.18 -8.72
C TRP A 596 22.97 -13.22 -8.62
N LYS A 597 23.56 -14.41 -8.40
CA LYS A 597 25.02 -14.59 -8.36
C LYS A 597 25.70 -14.19 -9.68
N THR A 598 25.04 -14.43 -10.82
CA THR A 598 25.58 -14.16 -12.17
C THR A 598 24.78 -13.11 -12.95
N ASN A 599 23.51 -12.88 -12.60
CA ASN A 599 22.56 -12.09 -13.41
C ASN A 599 22.46 -10.60 -13.03
N THR A 600 23.53 -10.01 -12.50
CA THR A 600 23.52 -8.59 -12.06
C THR A 600 23.42 -7.60 -13.22
N ALA A 601 23.61 -8.05 -14.47
CA ALA A 601 23.40 -7.24 -15.67
C ALA A 601 21.94 -6.86 -15.93
N LYS A 602 20.96 -7.61 -15.38
CA LYS A 602 19.53 -7.34 -15.57
C LYS A 602 19.00 -6.17 -14.72
N LEU A 603 19.81 -5.66 -13.78
CA LEU A 603 19.38 -4.61 -12.86
C LEU A 603 19.05 -3.29 -13.57
N GLU A 604 18.06 -2.57 -13.05
CA GLU A 604 17.72 -1.26 -13.59
C GLU A 604 18.52 -0.15 -12.93
N LYS A 605 18.95 0.81 -13.75
CA LYS A 605 19.62 2.02 -13.30
C LYS A 605 18.61 3.08 -12.88
N TYR A 606 18.70 3.51 -11.63
CA TYR A 606 17.94 4.61 -11.03
C TYR A 606 18.84 5.82 -10.80
N LYS A 607 18.26 7.02 -10.73
CA LYS A 607 18.99 8.27 -10.51
C LYS A 607 18.37 9.13 -9.41
N MET A 608 19.22 9.67 -8.56
CA MET A 608 18.91 10.64 -7.51
C MET A 608 19.59 11.98 -7.83
N ASN A 609 18.77 12.96 -8.17
CA ASN A 609 19.20 14.34 -8.42
C ASN A 609 19.09 15.13 -7.12
N GLN A 610 20.14 15.09 -6.31
CA GLN A 610 20.16 15.71 -4.98
C GLN A 610 20.66 17.17 -4.99
N LEU A 611 19.92 18.04 -4.31
CA LEU A 611 20.26 19.44 -4.07
C LEU A 611 20.37 19.67 -2.57
N VAL A 612 21.57 19.99 -2.10
CA VAL A 612 21.90 20.21 -0.69
C VAL A 612 21.97 21.70 -0.38
N ARG A 613 21.89 22.07 0.91
CA ARG A 613 22.09 23.45 1.34
C ARG A 613 23.55 23.88 1.18
N SER A 614 23.78 25.15 0.86
CA SER A 614 25.13 25.72 0.83
C SER A 614 25.67 26.06 2.22
N ASP A 615 24.82 26.63 3.08
CA ASP A 615 25.23 27.19 4.38
C ASP A 615 24.29 26.71 5.49
N VAL A 616 24.71 26.89 6.75
CA VAL A 616 23.91 26.58 7.96
C VAL A 616 22.52 27.25 7.92
N LYS A 617 22.44 28.49 7.42
CA LYS A 617 21.20 29.28 7.30
C LYS A 617 20.31 28.87 6.10
N GLY A 618 20.79 27.98 5.22
CA GLY A 618 20.06 27.56 4.02
C GLY A 618 19.76 28.71 3.04
N THR A 619 20.74 29.59 2.79
CA THR A 619 20.59 30.73 1.85
C THR A 619 20.31 30.27 0.43
N SER A 620 21.06 29.27 -0.05
CA SER A 620 20.94 28.70 -1.39
C SER A 620 20.92 27.16 -1.34
N ALA A 621 20.45 26.55 -2.44
CA ALA A 621 20.49 25.11 -2.64
C ALA A 621 21.41 24.81 -3.83
N VAL A 622 22.48 24.06 -3.57
CA VAL A 622 23.53 23.74 -4.53
C VAL A 622 23.44 22.27 -4.95
N LYS A 623 23.95 21.97 -6.14
CA LYS A 623 24.13 20.58 -6.57
C LYS A 623 25.18 19.94 -5.68
N PHE A 624 24.91 18.73 -5.22
CA PHE A 624 25.92 17.95 -4.54
C PHE A 624 27.08 17.59 -5.48
N GLU A 625 28.25 17.30 -4.94
CA GLU A 625 29.48 17.01 -5.69
C GLU A 625 29.27 15.88 -6.72
N TYR A 626 28.75 14.73 -6.29
CA TYR A 626 28.40 13.60 -7.16
C TYR A 626 27.02 13.73 -7.83
N TYR A 627 26.71 14.88 -8.44
CA TYR A 627 25.42 15.08 -9.12
C TYR A 627 25.43 14.61 -10.58
N PRO A 628 24.51 13.72 -11.01
CA PRO A 628 23.54 12.96 -10.22
C PRO A 628 24.10 11.64 -9.68
N ILE A 629 23.63 11.20 -8.51
CA ILE A 629 23.95 9.88 -7.99
C ILE A 629 23.12 8.85 -8.76
N ALA A 630 23.75 7.77 -9.21
CA ALA A 630 23.08 6.67 -9.87
C ALA A 630 23.39 5.35 -9.16
N TYR A 631 22.40 4.46 -9.13
CA TYR A 631 22.52 3.16 -8.49
C TYR A 631 21.72 2.12 -9.27
N PHE A 632 22.03 0.85 -9.05
CA PHE A 632 21.30 -0.25 -9.63
C PHE A 632 20.43 -0.92 -8.57
N ALA A 633 19.21 -1.29 -8.95
CA ALA A 633 18.28 -1.94 -8.04
C ALA A 633 17.35 -2.90 -8.79
N PRO A 634 16.80 -3.91 -8.10
CA PRO A 634 15.85 -4.84 -8.69
C PRO A 634 14.48 -4.19 -8.89
N LYS A 635 13.66 -4.78 -9.78
CA LYS A 635 12.22 -4.46 -9.86
C LYS A 635 11.41 -5.24 -8.84
N TYR A 636 10.12 -4.89 -8.74
CA TYR A 636 9.14 -5.76 -8.08
C TYR A 636 9.12 -7.18 -8.66
N ASP A 637 9.12 -7.31 -9.99
CA ASP A 637 9.05 -8.62 -10.67
C ASP A 637 10.32 -9.48 -10.53
N ASP A 638 11.39 -8.88 -10.01
CA ASP A 638 12.65 -9.57 -9.72
C ASP A 638 12.65 -10.24 -8.33
N GLY A 639 11.71 -9.85 -7.45
CA GLY A 639 11.42 -10.56 -6.20
C GLY A 639 10.69 -11.89 -6.43
N MET A 640 10.48 -12.63 -5.34
CA MET A 640 9.69 -13.86 -5.38
C MET A 640 8.82 -14.00 -4.13
N TRP A 641 7.61 -14.54 -4.32
CA TRP A 641 6.79 -15.03 -3.22
C TRP A 641 7.06 -16.51 -2.98
N SER A 642 7.27 -16.90 -1.74
CA SER A 642 7.39 -18.30 -1.35
C SER A 642 6.04 -19.00 -1.40
N ASN A 643 6.06 -20.32 -1.56
CA ASN A 643 4.88 -21.15 -1.29
C ASN A 643 4.41 -20.94 0.16
N PRO A 644 3.09 -21.01 0.45
CA PRO A 644 2.61 -20.81 1.80
C PRO A 644 3.22 -21.86 2.73
N LYS A 645 3.81 -21.38 3.83
CA LYS A 645 4.48 -22.20 4.82
C LYS A 645 3.94 -21.88 6.20
N PHE A 646 3.72 -22.89 7.02
CA PHE A 646 3.51 -22.70 8.44
C PHE A 646 4.88 -22.50 9.11
N LYS A 647 5.13 -21.30 9.63
CA LYS A 647 6.33 -21.05 10.44
C LYS A 647 6.10 -21.63 11.85
N CYS A 648 7.06 -22.41 12.33
CA CYS A 648 7.02 -23.10 13.62
C CYS A 648 8.25 -22.69 14.45
N ASP A 649 8.47 -21.39 14.57
CA ASP A 649 9.68 -20.80 15.13
C ASP A 649 9.43 -20.13 16.50
N ARG A 650 8.23 -20.31 17.08
CA ARG A 650 7.73 -19.65 18.31
C ARG A 650 7.64 -18.12 18.22
N MET A 651 8.12 -17.52 17.13
CA MET A 651 8.07 -16.10 16.86
C MET A 651 6.82 -15.78 16.03
N VAL A 652 6.61 -16.53 14.94
CA VAL A 652 5.51 -16.42 14.00
C VAL A 652 4.89 -17.80 13.81
N ASP A 653 3.97 -18.17 14.70
CA ASP A 653 3.29 -19.47 14.63
C ASP A 653 2.02 -19.39 13.76
N ASN A 654 2.18 -19.09 12.47
CA ASN A 654 1.07 -18.93 11.54
C ASN A 654 1.43 -19.36 10.09
N TRP A 655 0.41 -19.61 9.27
CA TRP A 655 0.54 -19.77 7.82
C TRP A 655 0.90 -18.43 7.18
N VAL A 656 2.08 -18.37 6.58
CA VAL A 656 2.60 -17.14 5.96
C VAL A 656 3.03 -17.36 4.52
N MET A 657 2.99 -16.28 3.76
CA MET A 657 3.61 -16.16 2.45
C MET A 657 4.72 -15.12 2.58
N THR A 658 5.93 -15.48 2.19
CA THR A 658 7.11 -14.64 2.33
C THR A 658 7.46 -14.03 0.98
N TYR A 659 7.46 -12.70 0.88
CA TYR A 659 8.06 -12.01 -0.25
C TYR A 659 9.55 -11.81 0.05
N SER A 660 10.41 -12.12 -0.92
CA SER A 660 11.86 -12.00 -0.77
C SER A 660 12.47 -11.31 -1.99
N ILE A 661 13.39 -10.36 -1.75
CA ILE A 661 14.00 -9.55 -2.80
C ILE A 661 15.48 -9.25 -2.49
N PRO A 662 16.40 -9.35 -3.47
CA PRO A 662 17.83 -9.08 -3.24
C PRO A 662 18.11 -7.59 -3.04
N PHE A 663 19.26 -7.26 -2.46
CA PHE A 663 19.88 -5.94 -2.56
C PHE A 663 21.38 -6.08 -2.86
N PHE A 664 21.99 -5.00 -3.37
CA PHE A 664 23.32 -5.05 -3.97
C PHE A 664 24.29 -4.07 -3.31
N GLN A 665 25.59 -4.34 -3.49
CA GLN A 665 26.67 -3.47 -3.11
C GLN A 665 27.60 -3.26 -4.29
N ARG A 666 28.27 -2.10 -4.33
CA ARG A 666 29.32 -1.83 -5.29
C ARG A 666 30.64 -2.45 -4.81
N ASP A 667 31.20 -3.35 -5.61
CA ASP A 667 32.61 -3.70 -5.49
C ASP A 667 33.42 -2.65 -6.26
N TYR A 668 34.14 -1.82 -5.50
CA TYR A 668 34.97 -0.75 -6.06
C TYR A 668 36.20 -1.28 -6.79
N VAL A 669 36.70 -2.47 -6.42
CA VAL A 669 37.87 -3.10 -7.06
C VAL A 669 37.45 -3.71 -8.39
N ALA A 670 36.43 -4.57 -8.38
CA ALA A 670 35.94 -5.21 -9.60
C ALA A 670 35.07 -4.30 -10.49
N LYS A 671 34.71 -3.10 -10.01
CA LYS A 671 33.78 -2.15 -10.66
C LYS A 671 32.45 -2.78 -11.08
N LYS A 672 31.97 -3.77 -10.30
CA LYS A 672 30.73 -4.52 -10.54
C LYS A 672 29.85 -4.48 -9.31
N ASN A 673 28.56 -4.72 -9.52
CA ASN A 673 27.63 -4.87 -8.41
C ASN A 673 27.60 -6.33 -8.01
N ILE A 674 27.73 -6.56 -6.70
CA ILE A 674 27.70 -7.88 -6.08
C ILE A 674 26.45 -8.02 -5.24
N PHE A 675 25.96 -9.24 -5.11
CA PHE A 675 24.86 -9.57 -4.23
C PHE A 675 25.27 -9.32 -2.76
N ALA A 676 24.50 -8.50 -2.05
CA ALA A 676 24.82 -8.08 -0.68
C ALA A 676 23.87 -8.68 0.38
N GLY A 677 22.71 -9.19 -0.04
CA GLY A 677 21.75 -9.83 0.85
C GLY A 677 20.32 -9.84 0.32
N VAL A 678 19.37 -10.18 1.20
CA VAL A 678 17.94 -10.30 0.90
C VAL A 678 17.10 -9.54 1.93
N VAL A 679 16.05 -8.87 1.47
CA VAL A 679 15.00 -8.33 2.34
C VAL A 679 13.76 -9.21 2.23
N THR A 680 13.09 -9.45 3.35
CA THR A 680 11.84 -10.22 3.39
C THR A 680 10.70 -9.49 4.10
N VAL A 681 9.47 -9.80 3.67
CA VAL A 681 8.22 -9.41 4.31
C VAL A 681 7.28 -10.62 4.31
N ASP A 682 6.68 -10.90 5.46
CA ASP A 682 5.73 -11.99 5.64
C ASP A 682 4.31 -11.47 5.81
N VAL A 683 3.39 -12.07 5.06
CA VAL A 683 1.96 -11.78 5.10
C VAL A 683 1.20 -13.06 5.47
N PRO A 684 0.20 -13.00 6.37
CA PRO A 684 -0.60 -14.16 6.72
C PRO A 684 -1.44 -14.64 5.53
N LEU A 685 -1.49 -15.95 5.35
CA LEU A 685 -2.31 -16.59 4.33
C LEU A 685 -3.81 -16.27 4.51
N ASP A 686 -4.26 -16.08 5.75
CA ASP A 686 -5.67 -15.78 6.06
C ASP A 686 -6.18 -14.50 5.40
N ASN A 687 -5.29 -13.55 5.13
CA ASN A 687 -5.65 -12.29 4.48
C ASN A 687 -5.75 -12.42 2.95
N LEU A 688 -5.29 -13.53 2.36
CA LEU A 688 -5.35 -13.75 0.92
C LEU A 688 -6.79 -14.07 0.50
N GLU A 689 -7.27 -13.41 -0.54
CA GLU A 689 -8.59 -13.67 -1.10
C GLU A 689 -8.51 -14.71 -2.23
N ILE A 690 -9.24 -15.83 -2.08
CA ILE A 690 -9.24 -16.89 -3.08
C ILE A 690 -10.19 -16.59 -4.25
N ASN A 691 -9.93 -17.22 -5.41
CA ASN A 691 -10.83 -17.17 -6.56
C ASN A 691 -11.32 -18.58 -6.93
N GLN A 692 -12.60 -18.84 -6.70
CA GLN A 692 -13.21 -20.15 -6.98
C GLN A 692 -13.82 -20.26 -8.38
N CYS A 693 -13.91 -19.14 -9.10
CA CYS A 693 -14.58 -19.09 -10.38
C CYS A 693 -13.81 -19.82 -11.49
N PRO A 694 -14.47 -20.15 -12.61
CA PRO A 694 -13.80 -20.81 -13.72
C PRO A 694 -12.71 -19.95 -14.35
N GLN A 695 -11.56 -20.55 -14.64
CA GLN A 695 -10.41 -19.91 -15.27
C GLN A 695 -9.81 -20.83 -16.34
N SER A 696 -8.98 -20.27 -17.22
CA SER A 696 -8.28 -21.05 -18.25
C SER A 696 -7.36 -22.12 -17.64
N PHE A 697 -7.06 -23.15 -18.43
CA PHE A 697 -6.24 -24.28 -17.98
C PHE A 697 -4.83 -23.84 -17.53
N ASN A 698 -4.24 -22.86 -18.21
CA ASN A 698 -2.87 -22.39 -17.98
C ASN A 698 -2.68 -21.63 -16.66
N VAL A 699 -3.75 -21.14 -16.05
CA VAL A 699 -3.68 -20.36 -14.80
C VAL A 699 -3.51 -21.29 -13.61
N ALA A 700 -2.37 -21.25 -12.92
CA ALA A 700 -2.10 -22.07 -11.74
C ALA A 700 -2.86 -21.55 -10.49
N ASN A 701 -4.13 -21.94 -10.36
CA ASN A 701 -4.97 -21.64 -9.21
C ASN A 701 -5.57 -22.95 -8.66
N ALA A 702 -5.29 -23.27 -7.39
CA ALA A 702 -5.81 -24.45 -6.72
C ALA A 702 -7.35 -24.45 -6.57
N PHE A 703 -7.96 -23.28 -6.59
CA PHE A 703 -9.38 -23.06 -6.30
C PHE A 703 -10.24 -22.88 -7.55
N LYS A 704 -9.66 -22.76 -8.75
CA LYS A 704 -10.44 -22.56 -9.98
C LYS A 704 -11.36 -23.75 -10.27
N ASN A 705 -12.52 -23.47 -10.87
CA ASN A 705 -13.57 -24.45 -11.18
C ASN A 705 -14.15 -25.17 -9.93
N THR A 706 -14.06 -24.55 -8.74
CA THR A 706 -14.66 -25.11 -7.51
C THR A 706 -15.96 -24.41 -7.11
N ALA A 707 -16.31 -23.30 -7.75
CA ALA A 707 -17.59 -22.63 -7.57
C ALA A 707 -18.76 -23.50 -8.07
N ARG A 708 -19.82 -23.60 -7.27
CA ARG A 708 -21.02 -24.41 -7.53
C ARG A 708 -22.13 -23.64 -8.26
N CYS A 709 -21.75 -22.59 -9.01
CA CYS A 709 -22.71 -21.82 -9.79
C CYS A 709 -23.44 -22.72 -10.82
N HIS A 710 -24.75 -22.51 -10.95
CA HIS A 710 -25.58 -23.23 -11.92
C HIS A 710 -25.24 -22.83 -13.37
N ILE A 711 -25.61 -23.67 -14.34
CA ILE A 711 -25.36 -23.40 -15.77
C ILE A 711 -26.05 -22.14 -16.30
N SER A 712 -27.17 -21.73 -15.70
CA SER A 712 -27.86 -20.47 -16.00
C SER A 712 -27.16 -19.24 -15.40
N THR A 713 -26.04 -19.42 -14.70
CA THR A 713 -25.29 -18.34 -14.06
C THR A 713 -23.83 -18.26 -14.51
N GLU A 714 -23.24 -17.08 -14.37
CA GLU A 714 -21.83 -16.76 -14.55
C GLU A 714 -21.20 -16.46 -13.18
N CYS A 715 -20.07 -17.11 -12.87
CA CYS A 715 -19.36 -16.90 -11.61
C CYS A 715 -18.48 -15.65 -11.68
N ARG A 716 -18.56 -14.79 -10.65
CA ARG A 716 -17.59 -13.70 -10.42
C ARG A 716 -17.10 -13.71 -8.97
N LYS A 717 -15.80 -13.44 -8.75
CA LYS A 717 -15.22 -13.32 -7.40
C LYS A 717 -15.81 -12.11 -6.67
N ILE A 718 -16.07 -12.25 -5.37
CA ILE A 718 -16.42 -11.11 -4.51
C ILE A 718 -15.17 -10.73 -3.70
N PRO A 719 -14.68 -9.48 -3.79
CA PRO A 719 -13.56 -9.00 -2.97
C PRO A 719 -13.99 -8.75 -1.51
N GLY A 720 -13.04 -8.74 -0.58
CA GLY A 720 -13.25 -8.44 0.84
C GLY A 720 -13.46 -9.65 1.74
N TYR A 721 -13.49 -10.85 1.16
CA TYR A 721 -13.53 -12.10 1.94
C TYR A 721 -12.12 -12.64 2.12
N LYS A 722 -11.79 -12.97 3.37
CA LYS A 722 -10.56 -13.65 3.77
C LYS A 722 -10.42 -15.02 3.08
N TYR A 723 -9.38 -15.76 3.40
CA TYR A 723 -9.08 -17.08 2.82
C TYR A 723 -10.16 -18.14 3.16
N SER A 724 -11.33 -18.04 2.54
CA SER A 724 -12.54 -18.79 2.84
C SER A 724 -13.32 -19.14 1.57
N ARG A 725 -14.05 -20.27 1.63
CA ARG A 725 -14.94 -20.73 0.56
C ARG A 725 -16.25 -19.94 0.52
N GLY A 726 -16.88 -19.88 -0.65
CA GLY A 726 -18.13 -19.17 -0.89
C GLY A 726 -17.96 -17.69 -1.26
N ALA A 727 -16.72 -17.22 -1.43
CA ALA A 727 -16.37 -15.84 -1.78
C ALA A 727 -16.57 -15.53 -3.29
N TYR A 728 -17.67 -15.99 -3.85
CA TYR A 728 -18.05 -15.75 -5.24
C TYR A 728 -19.54 -15.42 -5.32
N ARG A 729 -19.95 -14.80 -6.42
CA ARG A 729 -21.35 -14.60 -6.77
C ARG A 729 -21.64 -15.28 -8.09
N CYS A 730 -22.86 -15.73 -8.26
CA CYS A 730 -23.37 -16.29 -9.50
C CYS A 730 -24.34 -15.27 -10.10
N ASP A 731 -23.86 -14.49 -11.08
CA ASP A 731 -24.64 -13.51 -11.83
C ASP A 731 -25.48 -14.27 -12.88
N CYS A 732 -26.74 -13.91 -13.10
CA CYS A 732 -27.55 -14.58 -14.13
C CYS A 732 -26.98 -14.33 -15.54
N LYS A 733 -27.00 -15.34 -16.40
CA LYS A 733 -26.58 -15.19 -17.80
C LYS A 733 -27.64 -14.43 -18.60
N GLN A 734 -27.24 -13.89 -19.75
CA GLN A 734 -28.15 -13.29 -20.71
C GLN A 734 -29.28 -14.28 -21.09
N GLY A 735 -30.52 -13.79 -21.08
CA GLY A 735 -31.72 -14.61 -21.30
C GLY A 735 -32.25 -15.34 -20.07
N THR A 736 -31.61 -15.19 -18.90
CA THR A 736 -32.09 -15.77 -17.63
C THR A 736 -32.29 -14.71 -16.56
N GLU A 737 -33.30 -14.88 -15.71
CA GLU A 737 -33.74 -13.91 -14.71
C GLU A 737 -33.47 -14.37 -13.28
N TYR A 738 -33.14 -13.40 -12.43
CA TYR A 738 -33.03 -13.61 -10.99
C TYR A 738 -34.43 -13.62 -10.39
N GLN A 739 -34.82 -14.76 -9.82
CA GLN A 739 -36.20 -15.01 -9.42
C GLN A 739 -36.69 -14.20 -8.22
N PHE A 740 -35.80 -13.70 -7.36
CA PHE A 740 -36.19 -13.17 -6.05
C PHE A 740 -36.32 -11.64 -6.08
N ALA A 741 -37.43 -11.13 -5.54
CA ALA A 741 -37.68 -9.71 -5.38
C ALA A 741 -36.98 -9.11 -4.12
N ASP A 742 -35.72 -9.47 -3.87
CA ASP A 742 -34.94 -9.04 -2.67
C ASP A 742 -34.02 -7.83 -2.93
N GLY A 743 -34.12 -7.23 -4.12
CA GLY A 743 -33.25 -6.13 -4.55
C GLY A 743 -31.86 -6.55 -5.03
N LYS A 744 -31.52 -7.85 -5.03
CA LYS A 744 -30.27 -8.38 -5.60
C LYS A 744 -30.45 -8.79 -7.06
N THR A 745 -29.34 -8.94 -7.77
CA THR A 745 -29.27 -9.40 -9.18
C THR A 745 -28.45 -10.67 -9.34
N PHE A 746 -27.93 -11.19 -8.23
CA PHE A 746 -27.00 -12.29 -8.22
C PHE A 746 -27.23 -13.16 -6.98
N ILE A 747 -26.85 -14.42 -7.11
CA ILE A 747 -26.88 -15.39 -6.04
C ILE A 747 -25.53 -15.36 -5.31
N GLU A 748 -25.53 -15.25 -3.99
CA GLU A 748 -24.32 -15.34 -3.17
C GLU A 748 -23.80 -16.77 -3.11
N GLY A 749 -22.50 -16.97 -3.37
CA GLY A 749 -21.85 -18.28 -3.34
C GLY A 749 -21.86 -18.91 -1.94
N SER A 750 -21.79 -18.11 -0.88
CA SER A 750 -21.98 -18.57 0.51
C SER A 750 -23.31 -19.29 0.70
N LEU A 751 -24.39 -18.73 0.15
CA LEU A 751 -25.72 -19.36 0.16
C LEU A 751 -25.74 -20.64 -0.67
N VAL A 752 -25.11 -20.65 -1.86
CA VAL A 752 -25.02 -21.86 -2.70
C VAL A 752 -24.31 -23.00 -1.98
N GLU A 753 -23.17 -22.71 -1.34
CA GLU A 753 -22.44 -23.72 -0.55
C GLU A 753 -23.30 -24.22 0.62
N LEU A 754 -24.00 -23.33 1.33
CA LEU A 754 -24.84 -23.67 2.47
C LEU A 754 -26.07 -24.51 2.07
N GLU A 755 -26.76 -24.14 0.99
CA GLU A 755 -27.88 -24.93 0.46
C GLU A 755 -27.42 -26.30 -0.06
N TYR A 756 -26.20 -26.38 -0.62
CA TYR A 756 -25.60 -27.66 -0.99
C TYR A 756 -25.28 -28.52 0.23
N GLU A 757 -24.77 -27.94 1.33
CA GLU A 757 -24.54 -28.67 2.58
C GLU A 757 -25.84 -29.23 3.17
N LYS A 758 -26.94 -28.46 3.13
CA LYS A 758 -28.27 -28.96 3.49
C LYS A 758 -28.67 -30.16 2.64
N LYS A 759 -28.49 -30.05 1.31
CA LYS A 759 -28.78 -31.14 0.36
C LYS A 759 -27.99 -32.41 0.69
N VAL A 760 -26.70 -32.28 1.01
CA VAL A 760 -25.85 -33.42 1.38
C VAL A 760 -26.28 -34.05 2.71
N ARG A 761 -26.80 -33.25 3.65
CA ARG A 761 -27.33 -33.72 4.95
C ARG A 761 -28.77 -34.25 4.86
N GLY A 762 -29.40 -34.26 3.68
CA GLY A 762 -30.79 -34.67 3.51
C GLY A 762 -31.83 -33.67 4.03
N LEU A 763 -31.41 -32.45 4.37
CA LEU A 763 -32.30 -31.36 4.78
C LEU A 763 -32.90 -30.68 3.54
N PHE A 764 -34.07 -30.06 3.71
CA PHE A 764 -34.69 -29.26 2.64
C PHE A 764 -33.70 -28.20 2.14
N SER A 765 -33.43 -28.23 0.84
CA SER A 765 -32.47 -27.36 0.14
C SER A 765 -33.20 -26.62 -0.97
N ARG A 766 -33.06 -25.29 -1.00
CA ARG A 766 -33.65 -24.45 -2.04
C ARG A 766 -32.82 -24.55 -3.32
N GLN A 767 -33.49 -24.65 -4.47
CA GLN A 767 -32.82 -24.54 -5.76
C GLN A 767 -32.42 -23.09 -6.02
N VAL A 768 -31.11 -22.85 -6.10
CA VAL A 768 -30.53 -21.52 -6.32
C VAL A 768 -30.07 -21.41 -7.78
N ILE A 769 -31.02 -21.14 -8.68
CA ILE A 769 -30.82 -21.06 -10.14
C ILE A 769 -31.42 -19.76 -10.71
N CYS A 770 -30.90 -19.28 -11.84
CA CYS A 770 -31.60 -18.28 -12.66
C CYS A 770 -32.49 -19.00 -13.68
N PHE A 771 -33.66 -18.44 -13.98
CA PHE A 771 -34.66 -19.04 -14.86
C PHE A 771 -34.59 -18.48 -16.26
#